data_AF-R6Q6V2-F1
#
_entry.id   AF-R6Q6V2-F1
#
_cell.length_a   1.000
_cell.length_b   1.000
_cell.length_c   1.000
_cell.angle_alpha   90.00
_cell.angle_beta   90.00
_cell.angle_gamma   90.00
#
_symmetry.space_group_name_H-M   'P 1'
#
loop_
_entity.id
_entity.type
_entity.pdbx_description
1 polymer ?
#
loop_
_entity_poly.entity_id
_entity_poly.type
_entity_poly.pdbx_seq_one_letter_code
_entity_poly.pdbx_strand_id
1 'polypeptide(L)'
;MNTQHKPTYISLFSSAGVGCYGFKMAGFDCIATNELLERRLNIQRYNQKCKYPGGYICGDITQEQTKKLLYDQLELWKAKEHLSRVDVVIATPPCQGMSIANQKKTDTEIVRNSLVVESIKIIQKINPRFFVFENVPAFMKTICTDLDGTNKSIADAIERSLGQEYSYAARIINFKNYGACSSRQRTVVIGVSKDYADSISPLELYPDLLPERTLREVIGDMKPLKEFGEIDPTDIYHAFRIYPEHMRAWIADLKEGQSAFENPDDNKKPHQIINGEIVINKQKNHDKYKRQYWDKVGPCIHTRNDLLASQNTIHPSDDRVFSIREIMRMMTVPESFRWVDRDPDTLNQLPEKEKRAFLKKEETKIRQSLGEAVPTAIFHSIAEKIADALAHPPLPTLEINKIIAANRLSDAEALKEFLTENPLDLAFSTLSRIAELSNTNRTETAAFFTSKTLITEMMKTLPVSEQETVRILEPSVGVGNFIPFILKKFEGKNLQLDIVDIDSASLELAKILLQKYHVPDTCTIRYINDDFLLHDFPDRYDYVIGNPPFFKLKASDPRLPLYRLEAKNKNTSNICSFFLEKSLRLAKYVALVFPKFLLNTPEFSTTRAELAQKSVDAILDFGEKGFPGILVETIAIFINNLAAPANTKVFSLTHRLHLTQPQAYIFDPELPYWIIYRNQLFDSVCRKLDFDVFEVFRDRQLTNKFLSSSGELRVLKSRNLSDDGKEILDIPGYDSYISYAAAKPLSVFQYLDAPNVYLTPNMTYKPRMMKKPPHCVVNGSLAILIPKGGIVPTEKQLAYFSSEEYRAFYQIARNFQTRSLNVDACSVFFYGLLRDEAKPAPEKFDTSVQLSFL
;
A
#
# COMPACT_ATOMS: atom_id res chain seq x y z
N MET A 1 31.54 -14.72 18.50
CA MET A 1 31.59 -14.58 17.03
C MET A 1 30.19 -14.87 16.51
N ASN A 2 29.42 -13.84 16.16
CA ASN A 2 28.08 -14.02 15.59
C ASN A 2 28.26 -14.59 14.18
N THR A 3 27.95 -15.87 13.98
CA THR A 3 27.78 -16.42 12.64
C THR A 3 26.58 -15.73 12.02
N GLN A 4 26.82 -14.78 11.13
CA GLN A 4 25.77 -14.08 10.40
C GLN A 4 25.01 -15.13 9.58
N HIS A 5 23.81 -15.50 10.04
CA HIS A 5 22.98 -16.46 9.33
C HIS A 5 22.61 -15.86 7.97
N LYS A 6 22.82 -16.63 6.90
CA LYS A 6 22.42 -16.21 5.55
C LYS A 6 20.90 -16.04 5.48
N PRO A 7 20.41 -14.97 4.83
CA PRO A 7 18.98 -14.83 4.55
C PRO A 7 18.43 -16.05 3.82
N THR A 8 17.16 -16.38 4.05
CA THR A 8 16.52 -17.60 3.57
C THR A 8 15.34 -17.33 2.67
N TYR A 9 15.09 -18.22 1.71
CA TYR A 9 13.90 -18.09 0.88
C TYR A 9 13.26 -19.42 0.48
N ILE A 10 11.98 -19.34 0.14
CA ILE A 10 11.18 -20.39 -0.50
C ILE A 10 10.70 -19.89 -1.86
N SER A 11 10.72 -20.76 -2.86
CA SER A 11 10.32 -20.43 -4.23
C SER A 11 9.26 -21.40 -4.74
N LEU A 12 8.02 -20.93 -4.83
CA LEU A 12 6.86 -21.67 -5.33
C LEU A 12 6.66 -21.40 -6.82
N PHE A 13 6.22 -22.42 -7.58
CA PHE A 13 6.04 -22.36 -9.03
C PHE A 13 7.32 -21.95 -9.77
N SER A 14 8.45 -22.53 -9.34
CA SER A 14 9.78 -21.97 -9.59
C SER A 14 10.34 -22.17 -11.00
N SER A 15 9.63 -22.89 -11.88
CA SER A 15 10.07 -23.19 -13.25
C SER A 15 11.48 -23.80 -13.26
N ALA A 16 12.36 -23.40 -14.19
CA ALA A 16 13.77 -23.84 -14.20
C ALA A 16 14.64 -23.13 -13.14
N GLY A 17 14.07 -22.19 -12.37
CA GLY A 17 14.78 -21.43 -11.36
C GLY A 17 15.60 -20.25 -11.86
N VAL A 18 15.39 -19.78 -13.10
CA VAL A 18 16.13 -18.66 -13.70
C VAL A 18 15.98 -17.36 -12.90
N GLY A 19 14.75 -16.96 -12.56
CA GLY A 19 14.51 -15.73 -11.81
C GLY A 19 15.09 -15.80 -10.39
N CYS A 20 14.72 -16.84 -9.64
CA CYS A 20 15.19 -17.03 -8.26
C CYS A 20 16.69 -17.34 -8.14
N TYR A 21 17.40 -17.58 -9.24
CA TYR A 21 18.86 -17.61 -9.22
C TYR A 21 19.44 -16.26 -8.74
N GLY A 22 18.72 -15.15 -8.94
CA GLY A 22 19.09 -13.85 -8.39
C GLY A 22 19.15 -13.83 -6.85
N PHE A 23 18.27 -14.55 -6.17
CA PHE A 23 18.35 -14.68 -4.70
C PHE A 23 19.60 -15.47 -4.28
N LYS A 24 19.97 -16.50 -5.04
CA LYS A 24 21.23 -17.23 -4.80
C LYS A 24 22.45 -16.34 -5.02
N MET A 25 22.43 -15.50 -6.06
CA MET A 25 23.50 -14.53 -6.34
C MET A 25 23.62 -13.48 -5.23
N ALA A 26 22.49 -13.05 -4.64
CA ALA A 26 22.45 -12.18 -3.46
C ALA A 26 22.79 -12.89 -2.13
N GLY A 27 23.23 -14.16 -2.17
CA GLY A 27 23.70 -14.89 -1.00
C GLY A 27 22.62 -15.57 -0.15
N PHE A 28 21.38 -15.65 -0.62
CA PHE A 28 20.31 -16.33 0.11
C PHE A 28 20.41 -17.85 0.01
N ASP A 29 20.05 -18.52 1.09
CA ASP A 29 19.88 -19.95 1.13
C ASP A 29 18.43 -20.35 0.78
N CYS A 30 18.27 -21.21 -0.23
CA CYS A 30 16.97 -21.75 -0.60
C CYS A 30 16.59 -22.90 0.35
N ILE A 31 15.55 -22.68 1.16
CA ILE A 31 15.00 -23.71 2.06
C ILE A 31 14.32 -24.80 1.24
N ALA A 32 13.41 -24.38 0.37
CA ALA A 32 12.62 -25.26 -0.47
C ALA A 32 12.22 -24.57 -1.77
N THR A 33 12.10 -25.37 -2.82
CA THR A 33 11.53 -24.95 -4.08
C THR A 33 10.53 -25.97 -4.58
N ASN A 34 9.38 -25.50 -5.06
CA ASN A 34 8.32 -26.33 -5.59
C ASN A 34 8.12 -26.05 -7.09
N GLU A 35 8.13 -27.12 -7.87
CA GLU A 35 7.89 -27.11 -9.32
C GLU A 35 7.17 -28.40 -9.72
N LEU A 36 6.21 -28.30 -10.63
CA LEU A 36 5.42 -29.45 -11.08
C LEU A 36 6.22 -30.37 -12.01
N LEU A 37 7.06 -29.80 -12.88
CA LEU A 37 7.79 -30.53 -13.91
C LEU A 37 9.20 -30.91 -13.45
N GLU A 38 9.45 -32.20 -13.23
CA GLU A 38 10.74 -32.72 -12.77
C GLU A 38 11.92 -32.28 -13.65
N ARG A 39 11.74 -32.27 -14.98
CA ARG A 39 12.78 -31.82 -15.93
C ARG A 39 13.27 -30.39 -15.68
N ARG A 40 12.43 -29.53 -15.10
CA ARG A 40 12.77 -28.14 -14.74
C ARG A 40 13.39 -28.08 -13.36
N LEU A 41 12.88 -28.87 -12.42
CA LEU A 41 13.47 -29.02 -11.08
C LEU A 41 14.91 -29.57 -11.15
N ASN A 42 15.20 -30.46 -12.10
CA ASN A 42 16.56 -30.95 -12.35
C ASN A 42 17.54 -29.83 -12.73
N ILE A 43 17.11 -28.82 -13.48
CA ILE A 43 17.93 -27.64 -13.79
C ILE A 43 18.34 -26.92 -12.51
N GLN A 44 17.40 -26.79 -11.56
CA GLN A 44 17.68 -26.18 -10.26
C GLN A 44 18.70 -27.01 -9.44
N ARG A 45 18.69 -28.35 -9.58
CA ARG A 45 19.67 -29.24 -8.95
C ARG A 45 21.07 -29.05 -9.52
N TYR A 46 21.21 -28.92 -10.84
CA TYR A 46 22.51 -28.62 -11.49
C TYR A 46 23.11 -27.29 -11.04
N ASN A 47 22.25 -26.36 -10.62
CA ASN A 47 22.62 -25.07 -10.06
C ASN A 47 22.75 -25.09 -8.54
N GLN A 48 22.63 -26.25 -7.87
CA GLN A 48 22.71 -26.40 -6.42
C GLN A 48 21.88 -25.34 -5.67
N LYS A 49 20.64 -25.14 -6.12
CA LYS A 49 19.77 -24.08 -5.59
C LYS A 49 19.44 -24.27 -4.11
N CYS A 50 18.98 -25.46 -3.73
CA CYS A 50 18.65 -25.80 -2.34
C CYS A 50 19.85 -26.44 -1.64
N LYS A 51 20.07 -26.06 -0.37
CA LYS A 51 21.14 -26.61 0.49
C LYS A 51 20.97 -28.11 0.73
N TYR A 52 19.73 -28.55 0.91
CA TYR A 52 19.39 -29.94 1.19
C TYR A 52 18.61 -30.58 0.03
N PRO A 53 18.84 -31.88 -0.27
CA PRO A 53 18.11 -32.60 -1.31
C PRO A 53 16.57 -32.59 -1.12
N GLY A 54 16.11 -32.65 0.13
CA GLY A 54 14.68 -32.57 0.47
C GLY A 54 14.02 -31.23 0.10
N GLY A 55 14.81 -30.19 -0.15
CA GLY A 55 14.32 -28.90 -0.60
C GLY A 55 13.89 -28.85 -2.07
N TYR A 56 14.13 -29.88 -2.88
CA TYR A 56 13.69 -29.96 -4.27
C TYR A 56 12.36 -30.73 -4.37
N ILE A 57 11.24 -30.00 -4.29
CA ILE A 57 9.90 -30.60 -4.18
C ILE A 57 9.24 -30.65 -5.56
N CYS A 58 9.16 -31.84 -6.14
CA CYS A 58 8.43 -32.09 -7.38
C CYS A 58 6.98 -32.47 -7.06
N GLY A 59 6.01 -31.65 -7.46
CA GLY A 59 4.60 -31.98 -7.23
C GLY A 59 3.66 -30.80 -7.31
N ASP A 60 2.37 -31.12 -7.41
CA ASP A 60 1.28 -30.15 -7.38
C ASP A 60 1.08 -29.64 -5.95
N ILE A 61 1.36 -28.34 -5.75
CA ILE A 61 1.31 -27.68 -4.44
C ILE A 61 -0.10 -27.61 -3.84
N THR A 62 -1.15 -27.85 -4.64
CA THR A 62 -2.52 -27.97 -4.11
C THR A 62 -2.71 -29.20 -3.23
N GLN A 63 -1.87 -30.23 -3.42
CA GLN A 63 -1.98 -31.51 -2.74
C GLN A 63 -1.34 -31.46 -1.35
N GLU A 64 -2.02 -32.01 -0.34
CA GLU A 64 -1.52 -32.00 1.05
C GLU A 64 -0.18 -32.73 1.21
N GLN A 65 0.07 -33.79 0.45
CA GLN A 65 1.39 -34.45 0.47
C GLN A 65 2.53 -33.50 0.05
N THR A 66 2.29 -32.58 -0.89
CA THR A 66 3.36 -31.72 -1.44
C THR A 66 3.62 -30.59 -0.47
N LYS A 67 2.56 -30.06 0.14
CA LYS A 67 2.66 -29.13 1.26
C LYS A 67 3.35 -29.77 2.46
N LYS A 68 3.08 -31.05 2.75
CA LYS A 68 3.77 -31.78 3.83
C LYS A 68 5.27 -31.83 3.58
N LEU A 69 5.73 -32.13 2.36
CA LEU A 69 7.16 -32.08 2.03
C LEU A 69 7.78 -30.70 2.27
N LEU A 70 7.05 -29.63 1.93
CA LEU A 70 7.48 -28.25 2.20
C LEU A 70 7.61 -27.97 3.69
N TYR A 71 6.63 -28.39 4.49
CA TYR A 71 6.64 -28.17 5.93
C TYR A 71 7.65 -29.05 6.66
N ASP A 72 7.83 -30.30 6.25
CA ASP A 72 8.86 -31.20 6.79
C ASP A 72 10.26 -30.59 6.56
N GLN A 73 10.47 -29.99 5.39
CA GLN A 73 11.71 -29.29 5.08
C GLN A 73 11.90 -28.04 5.98
N LEU A 74 10.84 -27.27 6.27
CA LEU A 74 10.93 -26.17 7.24
C LEU A 74 11.33 -26.66 8.64
N GLU A 75 10.74 -27.76 9.11
CA GLU A 75 11.09 -28.35 10.41
C GLU A 75 12.55 -28.82 10.45
N LEU A 76 13.07 -29.38 9.35
CA LEU A 76 14.49 -29.70 9.22
C LEU A 76 15.37 -28.45 9.36
N TRP A 77 15.00 -27.33 8.74
CA TRP A 77 15.75 -26.08 8.86
C TRP A 77 15.68 -25.48 10.26
N LYS A 78 14.52 -25.53 10.93
CA LYS A 78 14.41 -25.14 12.35
C LYS A 78 15.35 -25.96 13.23
N ALA A 79 15.42 -27.27 13.00
CA ALA A 79 16.23 -28.18 13.80
C ALA A 79 17.75 -28.09 13.49
N LYS A 80 18.15 -27.98 12.22
CA LYS A 80 19.55 -28.05 11.80
C LYS A 80 20.22 -26.70 11.57
N GLU A 81 19.46 -25.69 11.18
CA GLU A 81 19.97 -24.36 10.81
C GLU A 81 19.51 -23.27 11.80
N HIS A 82 18.80 -23.67 12.86
CA HIS A 82 18.22 -22.77 13.86
C HIS A 82 17.35 -21.67 13.24
N LEU A 83 16.64 -22.01 12.15
CA LEU A 83 15.75 -21.09 11.46
C LEU A 83 14.65 -20.60 12.42
N SER A 84 14.67 -19.30 12.75
CA SER A 84 13.63 -18.68 13.58
C SER A 84 12.37 -18.35 12.78
N ARG A 85 12.56 -17.81 11.58
CA ARG A 85 11.50 -17.37 10.67
C ARG A 85 12.07 -17.31 9.25
N VAL A 86 11.27 -17.71 8.26
CA VAL A 86 11.63 -17.60 6.84
C VAL A 86 11.72 -16.12 6.47
N ASP A 87 12.77 -15.73 5.73
CA ASP A 87 12.88 -14.32 5.31
C ASP A 87 11.95 -14.04 4.13
N VAL A 88 12.00 -14.84 3.07
CA VAL A 88 11.24 -14.53 1.84
C VAL A 88 10.46 -15.73 1.31
N VAL A 89 9.20 -15.53 0.94
CA VAL A 89 8.45 -16.44 0.06
C VAL A 89 8.22 -15.77 -1.29
N ILE A 90 8.72 -16.39 -2.36
CA ILE A 90 8.52 -15.95 -3.74
C ILE A 90 7.53 -16.90 -4.40
N ALA A 91 6.52 -16.37 -5.07
CA ALA A 91 5.57 -17.17 -5.83
C ALA A 91 5.26 -16.55 -7.20
N THR A 92 5.38 -17.39 -8.24
CA THR A 92 5.07 -17.04 -9.63
C THR A 92 3.95 -17.96 -10.17
N PRO A 93 2.75 -17.94 -9.56
CA PRO A 93 1.70 -18.91 -9.87
C PRO A 93 1.27 -18.79 -11.35
N PRO A 94 1.14 -19.92 -12.07
CA PRO A 94 0.73 -19.91 -13.46
C PRO A 94 -0.71 -19.44 -13.59
N CYS A 95 -0.97 -18.79 -14.71
CA CYS A 95 -2.08 -17.85 -14.82
C CYS A 95 -2.67 -17.94 -16.25
N GLN A 96 -2.97 -19.18 -16.65
CA GLN A 96 -3.48 -19.53 -17.97
C GLN A 96 -5.01 -19.42 -17.98
N GLY A 97 -5.47 -18.22 -18.36
CA GLY A 97 -6.87 -17.77 -18.44
C GLY A 97 -7.02 -16.24 -18.56
N MET A 98 -5.91 -15.50 -18.45
CA MET A 98 -5.89 -14.03 -18.40
C MET A 98 -5.32 -13.32 -19.63
N SER A 99 -5.16 -14.02 -20.77
CA SER A 99 -4.81 -13.33 -22.01
C SER A 99 -6.02 -12.59 -22.56
N ILE A 100 -5.82 -11.34 -22.99
CA ILE A 100 -6.82 -10.43 -23.61
C ILE A 100 -7.61 -11.12 -24.76
N ALA A 101 -7.08 -12.21 -25.32
CA ALA A 101 -7.67 -12.97 -26.43
C ALA A 101 -8.83 -13.93 -26.06
N ASN A 102 -9.10 -14.24 -24.78
CA ASN A 102 -10.17 -15.18 -24.40
C ASN A 102 -11.28 -14.48 -23.59
N GLN A 103 -12.31 -13.98 -24.27
CA GLN A 103 -13.48 -13.30 -23.67
C GLN A 103 -14.57 -14.26 -23.13
N LYS A 104 -14.30 -15.57 -22.97
CA LYS A 104 -15.25 -16.52 -22.36
C LYS A 104 -14.57 -17.32 -21.27
N LYS A 105 -14.90 -17.00 -20.01
CA LYS A 105 -14.38 -17.69 -18.82
C LYS A 105 -15.04 -19.06 -18.69
N THR A 106 -14.26 -20.12 -18.71
CA THR A 106 -14.73 -21.49 -18.41
C THR A 106 -14.46 -21.84 -16.95
N ASP A 107 -15.20 -22.79 -16.37
CA ASP A 107 -15.05 -23.22 -14.96
C ASP A 107 -13.61 -23.66 -14.60
N THR A 108 -12.86 -24.17 -15.58
CA THR A 108 -11.44 -24.54 -15.46
C THR A 108 -10.48 -23.36 -15.27
N GLU A 109 -10.84 -22.14 -15.73
CA GLU A 109 -10.03 -20.94 -15.54
C GLU A 109 -10.17 -20.38 -14.11
N ILE A 110 -11.34 -20.56 -13.50
CA ILE A 110 -11.59 -20.23 -12.07
C ILE A 110 -10.72 -21.10 -11.16
N VAL A 111 -10.60 -22.40 -11.48
CA VAL A 111 -9.71 -23.34 -10.77
C VAL A 111 -8.24 -22.96 -10.90
N ARG A 112 -7.77 -22.44 -12.04
CA ARG A 112 -6.35 -22.01 -12.18
C ARG A 112 -6.04 -20.70 -11.45
N ASN A 113 -7.00 -19.78 -11.39
CA ASN A 113 -6.88 -18.59 -10.54
C ASN A 113 -6.85 -18.92 -9.04
N SER A 114 -7.11 -20.17 -8.63
CA SER A 114 -6.98 -20.62 -7.23
C SER A 114 -5.53 -20.90 -6.79
N LEU A 115 -4.55 -21.00 -7.69
CA LEU A 115 -3.15 -21.26 -7.31
C LEU A 115 -2.49 -20.10 -6.56
N VAL A 116 -2.96 -18.86 -6.80
CA VAL A 116 -2.59 -17.72 -5.97
C VAL A 116 -3.09 -17.89 -4.54
N VAL A 117 -4.29 -18.47 -4.36
CA VAL A 117 -4.89 -18.72 -3.05
C VAL A 117 -4.09 -19.79 -2.29
N GLU A 118 -3.58 -20.82 -2.96
CA GLU A 118 -2.63 -21.75 -2.34
C GLU A 118 -1.34 -21.06 -1.88
N SER A 119 -0.85 -20.10 -2.66
CA SER A 119 0.31 -19.29 -2.25
C SER A 119 0.01 -18.43 -1.02
N ILE A 120 -1.17 -17.82 -0.98
CA ILE A 120 -1.66 -17.02 0.16
C ILE A 120 -1.76 -17.91 1.42
N LYS A 121 -2.36 -19.11 1.33
CA LYS A 121 -2.44 -20.08 2.44
C LYS A 121 -1.06 -20.44 2.98
N ILE A 122 -0.11 -20.67 2.07
CA ILE A 122 1.27 -21.03 2.44
C ILE A 122 1.95 -19.83 3.12
N ILE A 123 1.80 -18.60 2.62
CA ILE A 123 2.35 -17.40 3.25
C ILE A 123 1.74 -17.19 4.64
N GLN A 124 0.43 -17.34 4.80
CA GLN A 124 -0.24 -17.26 6.11
C GLN A 124 0.35 -18.27 7.11
N LYS A 125 0.57 -19.50 6.67
CA LYS A 125 1.07 -20.58 7.54
C LYS A 125 2.57 -20.45 7.85
N ILE A 126 3.38 -20.06 6.87
CA ILE A 126 4.83 -19.90 7.02
C ILE A 126 5.17 -18.61 7.78
N ASN A 127 4.34 -17.58 7.62
CA ASN A 127 4.55 -16.24 8.14
C ASN A 127 5.97 -15.68 7.87
N PRO A 128 6.39 -15.54 6.59
CA PRO A 128 7.72 -15.00 6.27
C PRO A 128 7.86 -13.52 6.65
N ARG A 129 9.10 -12.99 6.70
CA ARG A 129 9.30 -11.53 6.86
C ARG A 129 8.82 -10.74 5.64
N PHE A 130 9.02 -11.32 4.45
CA PHE A 130 8.66 -10.75 3.17
C PHE A 130 7.96 -11.78 2.26
N PHE A 131 7.08 -11.30 1.39
CA PHE A 131 6.61 -12.10 0.26
C PHE A 131 6.71 -11.32 -1.05
N VAL A 132 6.93 -12.04 -2.15
CA VAL A 132 6.98 -11.50 -3.51
C VAL A 132 6.09 -12.32 -4.43
N PHE A 133 5.09 -11.68 -5.02
CA PHE A 133 4.37 -12.22 -6.17
C PHE A 133 4.85 -11.54 -7.45
N GLU A 134 5.03 -12.33 -8.52
CA GLU A 134 5.16 -11.82 -9.88
C GLU A 134 4.10 -12.46 -10.78
N ASN A 135 3.48 -11.64 -11.63
CA ASN A 135 2.50 -12.11 -12.59
C ASN A 135 2.21 -11.11 -13.72
N VAL A 136 1.29 -11.47 -14.64
CA VAL A 136 0.85 -10.60 -15.74
C VAL A 136 0.19 -9.29 -15.27
N PRO A 137 0.17 -8.22 -16.09
CA PRO A 137 -0.34 -6.89 -15.67
C PRO A 137 -1.77 -6.88 -15.12
N ALA A 138 -2.64 -7.79 -15.57
CA ALA A 138 -4.03 -7.87 -15.12
C ALA A 138 -4.21 -8.47 -13.72
N PHE A 139 -3.15 -9.01 -13.10
CA PHE A 139 -3.17 -9.85 -11.90
C PHE A 139 -4.08 -9.35 -10.77
N MET A 140 -3.89 -8.11 -10.29
CA MET A 140 -4.65 -7.60 -9.13
C MET A 140 -6.15 -7.52 -9.37
N LYS A 141 -6.59 -7.39 -10.63
CA LYS A 141 -8.00 -7.27 -11.02
C LYS A 141 -8.65 -8.61 -11.36
N THR A 142 -7.86 -9.68 -11.42
CA THR A 142 -8.35 -11.01 -11.78
C THR A 142 -9.19 -11.59 -10.65
N ILE A 143 -10.28 -12.28 -11.02
CA ILE A 143 -11.18 -12.93 -10.07
C ILE A 143 -10.66 -14.34 -9.73
N CYS A 144 -10.56 -14.64 -8.45
CA CYS A 144 -10.29 -15.97 -7.91
C CYS A 144 -11.40 -16.39 -6.92
N THR A 145 -11.55 -17.69 -6.71
CA THR A 145 -12.36 -18.24 -5.61
C THR A 145 -11.49 -18.26 -4.37
N ASP A 146 -11.81 -17.40 -3.41
CA ASP A 146 -11.02 -17.20 -2.18
C ASP A 146 -11.29 -18.31 -1.14
N LEU A 147 -10.63 -18.22 0.02
CA LEU A 147 -10.72 -19.15 1.15
C LEU A 147 -12.15 -19.42 1.63
N ASP A 148 -13.05 -18.45 1.49
CA ASP A 148 -14.46 -18.52 1.88
C ASP A 148 -15.37 -19.08 0.78
N GLY A 149 -14.81 -19.51 -0.35
CA GLY A 149 -15.57 -20.00 -1.50
C GLY A 149 -16.23 -18.91 -2.34
N THR A 150 -16.00 -17.63 -2.02
CA THR A 150 -16.57 -16.50 -2.78
C THR A 150 -15.60 -16.00 -3.85
N ASN A 151 -16.18 -15.57 -4.98
CA ASN A 151 -15.41 -14.99 -6.07
C ASN A 151 -15.11 -13.52 -5.77
N LYS A 152 -13.83 -13.15 -5.73
CA LYS A 152 -13.37 -11.76 -5.52
C LYS A 152 -12.07 -11.51 -6.27
N SER A 153 -11.62 -10.25 -6.31
CA SER A 153 -10.35 -9.94 -6.95
C SER A 153 -9.17 -10.50 -6.15
N ILE A 154 -8.05 -10.79 -6.82
CA ILE A 154 -6.81 -11.20 -6.13
C ILE A 154 -6.34 -10.11 -5.15
N ALA A 155 -6.58 -8.83 -5.47
CA ALA A 155 -6.31 -7.74 -4.53
C ALA A 155 -7.08 -7.92 -3.21
N ASP A 156 -8.39 -8.20 -3.30
CA ASP A 156 -9.23 -8.42 -2.12
C ASP A 156 -8.81 -9.68 -1.35
N ALA A 157 -8.46 -10.76 -2.05
CA ALA A 157 -7.99 -12.00 -1.43
C ALA A 157 -6.67 -11.80 -0.65
N ILE A 158 -5.71 -11.06 -1.21
CA ILE A 158 -4.45 -10.69 -0.52
C ILE A 158 -4.75 -9.82 0.70
N GLU A 159 -5.58 -8.78 0.56
CA GLU A 159 -5.89 -7.87 1.67
C GLU A 159 -6.60 -8.59 2.82
N ARG A 160 -7.62 -9.40 2.53
CA ARG A 160 -8.33 -10.23 3.53
C ARG A 160 -7.39 -11.13 4.30
N SER A 161 -6.57 -11.85 3.55
CA SER A 161 -5.81 -12.98 4.07
C SER A 161 -4.48 -12.55 4.69
N LEU A 162 -3.83 -11.55 4.12
CA LEU A 162 -2.48 -11.12 4.47
C LEU A 162 -2.41 -9.68 4.99
N GLY A 163 -3.38 -8.81 4.67
CA GLY A 163 -3.36 -7.39 5.07
C GLY A 163 -3.36 -7.15 6.59
N GLN A 164 -3.62 -8.18 7.40
CA GLN A 164 -3.42 -8.09 8.86
C GLN A 164 -1.98 -8.22 9.31
N GLU A 165 -1.23 -9.11 8.69
CA GLU A 165 0.14 -9.44 9.09
C GLU A 165 1.17 -8.70 8.24
N TYR A 166 0.75 -8.13 7.10
CA TYR A 166 1.63 -7.49 6.12
C TYR A 166 1.11 -6.12 5.69
N SER A 167 2.03 -5.19 5.42
CA SER A 167 1.83 -4.07 4.50
C SER A 167 2.39 -4.46 3.14
N TYR A 168 1.62 -4.31 2.06
CA TYR A 168 2.07 -4.68 0.71
C TYR A 168 1.83 -3.59 -0.32
N ALA A 169 2.67 -3.53 -1.35
CA ALA A 169 2.47 -2.67 -2.51
C ALA A 169 2.47 -3.51 -3.79
N ALA A 170 1.58 -3.16 -4.73
CA ALA A 170 1.50 -3.78 -6.05
C ALA A 170 1.76 -2.74 -7.14
N ARG A 171 2.71 -3.01 -8.05
CA ARG A 171 3.03 -2.12 -9.17
C ARG A 171 3.15 -2.90 -10.47
N ILE A 172 2.64 -2.30 -11.54
CA ILE A 172 2.87 -2.77 -12.90
C ILE A 172 4.14 -2.09 -13.40
N ILE A 173 5.20 -2.86 -13.65
CA ILE A 173 6.49 -2.36 -14.12
C ILE A 173 6.90 -3.07 -15.42
N ASN A 174 7.62 -2.39 -16.29
CA ASN A 174 8.28 -3.02 -17.44
C ASN A 174 9.73 -3.30 -17.09
N PHE A 175 10.11 -4.59 -17.03
CA PHE A 175 11.42 -5.02 -16.58
C PHE A 175 12.59 -4.43 -17.37
N LYS A 176 12.38 -3.98 -18.63
CA LYS A 176 13.43 -3.29 -19.40
C LYS A 176 13.94 -2.00 -18.74
N ASN A 177 13.11 -1.38 -17.90
CA ASN A 177 13.44 -0.15 -17.18
C ASN A 177 14.16 -0.46 -15.85
N TYR A 178 14.41 -1.72 -15.52
CA TYR A 178 14.91 -2.17 -14.22
C TYR A 178 16.01 -3.22 -14.37
N GLY A 179 16.82 -3.10 -15.42
CA GLY A 179 18.00 -3.93 -15.65
C GLY A 179 17.79 -5.19 -16.51
N ALA A 180 16.55 -5.54 -16.86
CA ALA A 180 16.35 -6.59 -17.87
C ALA A 180 16.62 -6.05 -19.29
N CYS A 181 17.07 -6.92 -20.18
CA CYS A 181 17.42 -6.56 -21.57
C CYS A 181 16.28 -6.90 -22.56
N SER A 182 15.05 -7.06 -22.05
CA SER A 182 13.86 -7.36 -22.84
C SER A 182 12.62 -6.68 -22.27
N SER A 183 11.74 -6.20 -23.16
CA SER A 183 10.47 -5.60 -22.78
C SER A 183 9.52 -6.65 -22.21
N ARG A 184 9.17 -6.53 -20.93
CA ARG A 184 8.26 -7.45 -20.24
C ARG A 184 7.53 -6.71 -19.13
N GLN A 185 6.28 -6.36 -19.38
CA GLN A 185 5.42 -5.72 -18.40
C GLN A 185 4.80 -6.77 -17.47
N ARG A 186 4.96 -6.57 -16.16
CA ARG A 186 4.49 -7.49 -15.11
C ARG A 186 3.99 -6.72 -13.91
N THR A 187 3.02 -7.30 -13.23
CA THR A 187 2.67 -6.91 -11.87
C THR A 187 3.61 -7.60 -10.92
N VAL A 188 4.30 -6.81 -10.10
CA VAL A 188 5.05 -7.30 -8.94
C VAL A 188 4.27 -6.86 -7.71
N VAL A 189 4.14 -7.74 -6.72
CA VAL A 189 3.55 -7.45 -5.41
C VAL A 189 4.57 -7.80 -4.35
N ILE A 190 4.94 -6.85 -3.51
CA ILE A 190 5.88 -7.06 -2.41
C ILE A 190 5.15 -6.78 -1.11
N GLY A 191 5.17 -7.75 -0.19
CA GLY A 191 4.66 -7.60 1.16
C GLY A 191 5.79 -7.62 2.18
N VAL A 192 5.67 -6.75 3.18
CA VAL A 192 6.55 -6.62 4.34
C VAL A 192 5.71 -6.89 5.57
N SER A 193 6.16 -7.78 6.46
CA SER A 193 5.42 -8.04 7.69
C SER A 193 5.33 -6.79 8.56
N LYS A 194 4.21 -6.60 9.28
CA LYS A 194 3.93 -5.35 9.99
C LYS A 194 4.90 -5.05 11.12
N ASP A 195 5.58 -6.05 11.67
CA ASP A 195 6.68 -5.86 12.61
C ASP A 195 7.93 -5.21 11.97
N TYR A 196 8.03 -5.24 10.64
CA TYR A 196 9.07 -4.55 9.86
C TYR A 196 8.55 -3.29 9.13
N ALA A 197 7.23 -3.14 8.95
CA ALA A 197 6.63 -2.12 8.09
C ALA A 197 6.92 -0.66 8.50
N ASP A 198 7.18 -0.40 9.79
CA ASP A 198 7.57 0.93 10.26
C ASP A 198 9.04 1.28 9.97
N SER A 199 9.86 0.30 9.58
CA SER A 199 11.27 0.51 9.20
C SER A 199 11.51 0.27 7.72
N ILE A 200 10.77 -0.64 7.08
CA ILE A 200 10.94 -1.02 5.68
C ILE A 200 9.61 -0.89 4.96
N SER A 201 9.57 -0.08 3.90
CA SER A 201 8.39 0.01 3.05
C SER A 201 8.48 -1.01 1.92
N PRO A 202 7.36 -1.67 1.55
CA PRO A 202 7.32 -2.48 0.34
C PRO A 202 7.68 -1.70 -0.93
N LEU A 203 7.53 -0.36 -0.96
CA LEU A 203 7.87 0.46 -2.12
C LEU A 203 9.38 0.57 -2.37
N GLU A 204 10.18 0.53 -1.30
CA GLU A 204 11.64 0.64 -1.41
C GLU A 204 12.28 -0.63 -1.96
N LEU A 205 11.62 -1.78 -1.75
CA LEU A 205 12.09 -3.10 -2.18
C LEU A 205 11.89 -3.36 -3.68
N TYR A 206 11.21 -2.47 -4.41
CA TYR A 206 11.15 -2.55 -5.87
C TYR A 206 12.52 -2.24 -6.48
N PRO A 207 12.89 -2.85 -7.60
CA PRO A 207 14.08 -2.47 -8.35
C PRO A 207 14.12 -0.98 -8.67
N ASP A 208 15.31 -0.43 -8.88
CA ASP A 208 15.50 0.97 -9.27
C ASP A 208 15.54 1.13 -10.78
N LEU A 209 15.15 2.32 -11.25
CA LEU A 209 15.16 2.63 -12.67
C LEU A 209 16.59 2.60 -13.20
N LEU A 210 16.77 1.90 -14.32
CA LEU A 210 18.03 1.80 -15.04
C LEU A 210 17.80 2.16 -16.52
N PRO A 211 18.81 2.73 -17.20
CA PRO A 211 18.75 2.97 -18.64
C PRO A 211 18.43 1.69 -19.42
N GLU A 212 17.59 1.84 -20.45
CA GLU A 212 17.27 0.74 -21.35
C GLU A 212 18.50 0.32 -22.16
N ARG A 213 18.67 -1.00 -22.39
CA ARG A 213 19.72 -1.54 -23.26
C ARG A 213 19.15 -2.04 -24.58
N THR A 214 19.77 -1.62 -25.68
CA THR A 214 19.41 -2.01 -27.05
C THR A 214 19.87 -3.43 -27.38
N LEU A 215 19.26 -4.07 -28.39
CA LEU A 215 19.72 -5.36 -28.90
C LEU A 215 21.19 -5.29 -29.36
N ARG A 216 21.62 -4.17 -29.94
CA ARG A 216 23.01 -3.95 -30.33
C ARG A 216 23.98 -4.06 -29.15
N GLU A 217 23.64 -3.45 -28.01
CA GLU A 217 24.47 -3.50 -26.79
C GLU A 217 24.43 -4.84 -26.06
N VAL A 218 23.44 -5.70 -26.36
CA VAL A 218 23.21 -6.96 -25.62
C VAL A 218 23.74 -8.17 -26.40
N ILE A 219 23.55 -8.18 -27.72
CA ILE A 219 23.92 -9.32 -28.59
C ILE A 219 24.73 -8.91 -29.83
N GLY A 220 25.03 -7.63 -30.03
CA GLY A 220 25.71 -7.15 -31.25
C GLY A 220 27.19 -7.54 -31.37
N ASP A 221 27.80 -7.98 -30.27
CA ASP A 221 29.15 -8.56 -30.21
C ASP A 221 29.19 -10.04 -30.59
N MET A 222 28.03 -10.69 -30.76
CA MET A 222 27.95 -12.12 -31.04
C MET A 222 28.23 -12.46 -32.51
N LYS A 223 28.78 -13.65 -32.75
CA LYS A 223 29.08 -14.16 -34.09
C LYS A 223 27.78 -14.27 -34.91
N PRO A 224 27.71 -13.77 -36.16
CA PRO A 224 26.57 -14.05 -37.02
C PRO A 224 26.42 -15.55 -37.29
N LEU A 225 25.18 -16.05 -37.30
CA LEU A 225 24.87 -17.44 -37.66
C LEU A 225 24.07 -17.44 -38.96
N LYS A 226 24.68 -17.91 -40.06
CA LYS A 226 24.14 -17.79 -41.42
C LYS A 226 23.71 -19.13 -42.02
N GLU A 227 24.26 -20.23 -41.50
CA GLU A 227 23.98 -21.58 -42.01
C GLU A 227 22.97 -22.35 -41.15
N PHE A 228 22.13 -23.17 -41.80
CA PHE A 228 21.10 -23.94 -41.10
C PHE A 228 21.72 -24.93 -40.12
N GLY A 229 21.40 -24.74 -38.84
CA GLY A 229 21.95 -25.58 -37.78
C GLY A 229 23.44 -25.31 -37.50
N GLU A 230 23.98 -24.17 -37.93
CA GLU A 230 25.28 -23.66 -37.47
C GLU A 230 25.30 -23.60 -35.93
N ILE A 231 26.42 -24.00 -35.33
CA ILE A 231 26.64 -23.95 -33.88
C ILE A 231 27.94 -23.19 -33.68
N ASP A 232 27.96 -22.20 -32.79
CA ASP A 232 29.18 -21.50 -32.44
C ASP A 232 30.22 -22.48 -31.85
N PRO A 233 31.50 -22.41 -32.27
CA PRO A 233 32.54 -23.30 -31.75
C PRO A 233 32.73 -23.19 -30.24
N THR A 234 32.53 -21.99 -29.69
CA THR A 234 32.80 -21.63 -28.30
C THR A 234 31.54 -21.49 -27.43
N ASP A 235 30.35 -21.55 -28.03
CA ASP A 235 29.10 -21.53 -27.28
C ASP A 235 28.00 -22.38 -27.92
N ILE A 236 27.80 -23.58 -27.38
CA ILE A 236 26.78 -24.53 -27.83
C ILE A 236 25.36 -23.94 -27.82
N TYR A 237 25.07 -22.96 -26.95
CA TYR A 237 23.75 -22.32 -26.88
C TYR A 237 23.58 -21.21 -27.91
N HIS A 238 24.64 -20.79 -28.58
CA HIS A 238 24.59 -19.91 -29.73
C HIS A 238 24.53 -20.75 -31.02
N ALA A 239 23.34 -21.28 -31.28
CA ALA A 239 23.07 -22.15 -32.42
C ALA A 239 21.88 -21.66 -33.24
N PHE A 240 21.96 -21.87 -34.56
CA PHE A 240 20.92 -21.58 -35.52
C PHE A 240 19.82 -22.64 -35.40
N ARG A 241 18.61 -22.22 -35.04
CA ARG A 241 17.45 -23.12 -35.00
C ARG A 241 16.95 -23.43 -36.41
N ILE A 242 16.99 -24.71 -36.79
CA ILE A 242 16.43 -25.20 -38.05
C ILE A 242 14.90 -25.05 -38.06
N TYR A 243 14.40 -24.50 -39.16
CA TYR A 243 12.99 -24.42 -39.55
C TYR A 243 12.87 -24.87 -41.03
N PRO A 244 11.66 -25.10 -41.57
CA PRO A 244 11.51 -25.55 -42.95
C PRO A 244 12.18 -24.58 -43.94
N GLU A 245 13.09 -25.10 -44.78
CA GLU A 245 14.03 -24.28 -45.56
C GLU A 245 13.36 -23.23 -46.47
N HIS A 246 12.21 -23.58 -47.08
CA HIS A 246 11.42 -22.67 -47.90
C HIS A 246 11.00 -21.38 -47.15
N MET A 247 10.88 -21.43 -45.82
CA MET A 247 10.52 -20.25 -45.02
C MET A 247 11.64 -19.21 -44.96
N ARG A 248 12.89 -19.56 -45.32
CA ARG A 248 14.00 -18.60 -45.34
C ARG A 248 13.74 -17.49 -46.35
N ALA A 249 13.17 -17.84 -47.51
CA ALA A 249 12.78 -16.87 -48.54
C ALA A 249 11.77 -15.84 -48.03
N TRP A 250 10.98 -16.16 -46.99
CA TRP A 250 10.01 -15.23 -46.42
C TRP A 250 10.65 -14.12 -45.59
N ILE A 251 11.86 -14.35 -45.08
CA ILE A 251 12.51 -13.45 -44.13
C ILE A 251 13.82 -12.86 -44.64
N ALA A 252 14.44 -13.47 -45.67
CA ALA A 252 15.74 -13.10 -46.22
C ALA A 252 15.82 -11.63 -46.66
N ASP A 253 14.77 -11.12 -47.31
CA ASP A 253 14.75 -9.77 -47.87
C ASP A 253 14.21 -8.70 -46.90
N LEU A 254 13.85 -9.09 -45.67
CA LEU A 254 13.25 -8.17 -44.71
C LEU A 254 14.27 -7.15 -44.22
N LYS A 255 13.89 -5.88 -44.21
CA LYS A 255 14.59 -4.82 -43.48
C LYS A 255 14.15 -4.80 -42.02
N GLU A 256 14.93 -4.13 -41.15
CA GLU A 256 14.53 -3.92 -39.76
C GLU A 256 13.11 -3.35 -39.66
N GLY A 257 12.25 -4.00 -38.87
CA GLY A 257 10.86 -3.62 -38.70
C GLY A 257 9.87 -4.12 -39.74
N GLN A 258 10.32 -4.68 -40.86
CA GLN A 258 9.43 -5.16 -41.92
C GLN A 258 8.88 -6.55 -41.59
N SER A 259 7.59 -6.77 -41.86
CA SER A 259 6.96 -8.10 -41.80
C SER A 259 6.99 -8.81 -43.15
N ALA A 260 7.14 -10.14 -43.14
CA ALA A 260 7.02 -10.99 -44.33
C ALA A 260 5.65 -10.87 -45.03
N PHE A 261 4.59 -10.47 -44.32
CA PHE A 261 3.27 -10.25 -44.93
C PHE A 261 3.19 -9.01 -45.83
N GLU A 262 4.15 -8.09 -45.70
CA GLU A 262 4.24 -6.85 -46.49
C GLU A 262 4.97 -7.05 -47.83
N ASN A 263 5.48 -8.26 -48.09
CA ASN A 263 6.19 -8.54 -49.34
C ASN A 263 5.23 -8.45 -50.55
N PRO A 264 5.58 -7.79 -51.67
CA PRO A 264 4.71 -7.78 -52.85
C PRO A 264 4.58 -9.15 -53.53
N ASP A 265 5.57 -10.04 -53.38
CA ASP A 265 5.56 -11.39 -53.94
C ASP A 265 4.89 -12.38 -52.98
N ASP A 266 3.77 -12.97 -53.40
CA ASP A 266 3.01 -13.95 -52.62
C ASP A 266 3.83 -15.23 -52.29
N ASN A 267 4.81 -15.59 -53.12
CA ASN A 267 5.72 -16.71 -52.84
C ASN A 267 6.66 -16.42 -51.65
N LYS A 268 6.88 -15.14 -51.34
CA LYS A 268 7.71 -14.68 -50.23
C LYS A 268 6.89 -14.29 -49.00
N LYS A 269 5.57 -14.43 -49.04
CA LYS A 269 4.72 -14.30 -47.85
C LYS A 269 4.64 -15.63 -47.11
N PRO A 270 4.41 -15.63 -45.79
CA PRO A 270 4.12 -16.86 -45.06
C PRO A 270 2.85 -17.52 -45.60
N HIS A 271 2.97 -18.71 -46.18
CA HIS A 271 1.86 -19.40 -46.85
C HIS A 271 1.86 -20.92 -46.61
N GLN A 272 0.79 -21.57 -47.05
CA GLN A 272 0.67 -23.02 -47.16
C GLN A 272 0.35 -23.36 -48.62
N ILE A 273 0.73 -24.56 -49.06
CA ILE A 273 0.34 -25.11 -50.36
C ILE A 273 -0.82 -26.07 -50.12
N ILE A 274 -2.03 -25.72 -50.59
CA ILE A 274 -3.24 -26.54 -50.47
C ILE A 274 -3.73 -26.84 -51.89
N ASN A 275 -3.81 -28.11 -52.27
CA ASN A 275 -4.19 -28.55 -53.61
C ASN A 275 -3.34 -27.94 -54.76
N GLY A 276 -2.07 -27.65 -54.50
CA GLY A 276 -1.17 -27.02 -55.47
C GLY A 276 -1.27 -25.50 -55.55
N GLU A 277 -2.18 -24.88 -54.80
CA GLU A 277 -2.35 -23.42 -54.74
C GLU A 277 -1.75 -22.81 -53.48
N ILE A 278 -1.25 -21.59 -53.61
CA ILE A 278 -0.69 -20.81 -52.50
C ILE A 278 -1.84 -20.19 -51.70
N VAL A 279 -1.91 -20.53 -50.41
CA VAL A 279 -2.84 -19.95 -49.46
C VAL A 279 -2.06 -19.18 -48.40
N ILE A 280 -2.14 -17.85 -48.46
CA ILE A 280 -1.45 -16.96 -47.52
C ILE A 280 -1.99 -17.17 -46.10
N ASN A 281 -1.09 -17.30 -45.12
CA ASN A 281 -1.45 -17.44 -43.72
C ASN A 281 -2.14 -16.17 -43.20
N LYS A 282 -3.14 -16.32 -42.32
CA LYS A 282 -3.76 -15.15 -41.68
C LYS A 282 -2.83 -14.50 -40.66
N GLN A 283 -2.51 -13.23 -40.87
CA GLN A 283 -1.79 -12.40 -39.90
C GLN A 283 -2.72 -12.00 -38.75
N LYS A 284 -2.84 -12.86 -37.73
CA LYS A 284 -3.64 -12.53 -36.53
C LYS A 284 -3.02 -11.42 -35.67
N ASN A 285 -1.69 -11.29 -35.68
CA ASN A 285 -0.94 -10.28 -34.92
C ASN A 285 0.09 -9.60 -35.84
N HIS A 286 0.23 -8.28 -35.76
CA HIS A 286 1.12 -7.49 -36.62
C HIS A 286 2.62 -7.86 -36.51
N ASP A 287 3.04 -8.37 -35.36
CA ASP A 287 4.46 -8.62 -35.07
C ASP A 287 4.96 -10.05 -35.42
N LYS A 288 4.17 -10.82 -36.17
CA LYS A 288 4.58 -12.12 -36.68
C LYS A 288 5.48 -11.96 -37.90
N TYR A 289 6.48 -12.83 -38.02
CA TYR A 289 7.44 -12.82 -39.13
C TYR A 289 8.04 -11.43 -39.39
N LYS A 290 8.35 -10.68 -38.32
CA LYS A 290 8.83 -9.31 -38.37
C LYS A 290 10.27 -9.22 -37.87
N ARG A 291 11.16 -8.66 -38.69
CA ARG A 291 12.57 -8.47 -38.35
C ARG A 291 12.71 -7.42 -37.25
N GLN A 292 13.48 -7.73 -36.20
CA GLN A 292 13.68 -6.79 -35.09
C GLN A 292 14.67 -5.67 -35.45
N TYR A 293 14.68 -4.60 -34.65
CA TYR A 293 15.60 -3.48 -34.82
C TYR A 293 16.84 -3.66 -33.95
N TRP A 294 18.02 -3.29 -34.44
CA TRP A 294 19.23 -3.31 -33.61
C TRP A 294 19.18 -2.28 -32.48
N ASP A 295 18.73 -1.07 -32.81
CA ASP A 295 18.76 0.09 -31.91
C ASP A 295 17.44 0.24 -31.12
N LYS A 296 16.88 -0.90 -30.70
CA LYS A 296 15.73 -0.99 -29.77
C LYS A 296 15.95 -2.09 -28.75
N VAL A 297 15.25 -1.99 -27.62
CA VAL A 297 15.24 -3.05 -26.59
C VAL A 297 14.72 -4.36 -27.16
N GLY A 298 15.26 -5.48 -26.67
CA GLY A 298 14.79 -6.81 -27.01
C GLY A 298 13.28 -6.99 -26.75
N PRO A 299 12.58 -7.78 -27.58
CA PRO A 299 11.16 -8.01 -27.42
C PRO A 299 10.85 -8.92 -26.23
N CYS A 300 9.57 -9.02 -25.84
CA CYS A 300 9.14 -9.97 -24.82
C CYS A 300 9.45 -11.41 -25.25
N ILE A 301 10.17 -12.15 -24.41
CA ILE A 301 10.47 -13.56 -24.67
C ILE A 301 9.26 -14.43 -24.31
N HIS A 302 8.71 -15.09 -25.33
CA HIS A 302 7.58 -16.04 -25.21
C HIS A 302 8.05 -17.49 -25.16
N THR A 303 7.18 -18.43 -24.78
CA THR A 303 7.53 -19.86 -24.66
C THR A 303 7.81 -20.55 -25.99
N ARG A 304 7.23 -20.05 -27.09
CA ARG A 304 7.50 -20.49 -28.47
C ARG A 304 8.43 -19.53 -29.20
N ASN A 305 9.52 -19.15 -28.55
CA ASN A 305 10.58 -18.33 -29.17
C ASN A 305 11.40 -19.09 -30.23
N ASP A 306 11.12 -20.38 -30.44
CA ASP A 306 11.71 -21.25 -31.47
C ASP A 306 11.08 -21.08 -32.86
N LEU A 307 9.89 -20.45 -32.96
CA LEU A 307 9.11 -20.37 -34.19
C LEU A 307 9.17 -18.97 -34.82
N LEU A 308 9.40 -18.91 -36.14
CA LEU A 308 9.28 -17.67 -36.94
C LEU A 308 7.87 -17.08 -36.88
N ALA A 309 6.84 -17.94 -36.77
CA ALA A 309 5.43 -17.57 -36.68
C ALA A 309 5.03 -16.95 -35.32
N SER A 310 5.93 -17.00 -34.34
CA SER A 310 5.74 -16.39 -33.03
C SER A 310 6.02 -14.89 -33.10
N GLN A 311 5.64 -14.15 -32.06
CA GLN A 311 5.78 -12.70 -32.04
C GLN A 311 7.24 -12.31 -31.82
N ASN A 312 7.75 -11.40 -32.66
CA ASN A 312 9.04 -10.74 -32.48
C ASN A 312 10.24 -11.70 -32.25
N THR A 313 10.32 -12.80 -32.99
CA THR A 313 11.40 -13.79 -32.82
C THR A 313 12.57 -13.63 -33.78
N ILE A 314 12.43 -12.86 -34.87
CA ILE A 314 13.43 -12.79 -35.96
C ILE A 314 14.59 -11.86 -35.61
N HIS A 315 15.82 -12.37 -35.74
CA HIS A 315 17.06 -11.63 -35.48
C HIS A 315 17.16 -10.34 -36.33
N PRO A 316 17.76 -9.25 -35.84
CA PRO A 316 17.83 -7.99 -36.58
C PRO A 316 18.53 -8.06 -37.94
N SER A 317 19.46 -9.00 -38.14
CA SER A 317 20.23 -9.15 -39.38
C SER A 317 20.27 -10.57 -39.97
N ASP A 318 19.99 -11.59 -39.16
CA ASP A 318 20.20 -12.98 -39.56
C ASP A 318 18.83 -13.58 -39.90
N ASP A 319 18.78 -14.46 -40.90
CA ASP A 319 17.54 -15.09 -41.34
C ASP A 319 17.19 -16.23 -40.39
N ARG A 320 16.92 -15.91 -39.12
CA ARG A 320 16.66 -16.89 -38.08
C ARG A 320 15.92 -16.28 -36.92
N VAL A 321 15.42 -17.15 -36.06
CA VAL A 321 15.06 -16.75 -34.71
C VAL A 321 16.29 -16.50 -33.85
N PHE A 322 16.11 -15.79 -32.73
CA PHE A 322 17.16 -15.65 -31.72
C PHE A 322 17.66 -17.02 -31.22
N SER A 323 18.98 -17.13 -31.02
CA SER A 323 19.61 -18.31 -30.41
C SER A 323 19.26 -18.41 -28.93
N ILE A 324 19.53 -19.55 -28.30
CA ILE A 324 19.30 -19.72 -26.85
C ILE A 324 20.17 -18.73 -26.07
N ARG A 325 21.44 -18.55 -26.44
CA ARG A 325 22.35 -17.60 -25.78
C ARG A 325 21.86 -16.15 -25.88
N GLU A 326 21.40 -15.72 -27.04
CA GLU A 326 20.88 -14.35 -27.22
C GLU A 326 19.68 -14.11 -26.30
N ILE A 327 18.79 -15.09 -26.19
CA ILE A 327 17.66 -15.05 -25.26
C ILE A 327 18.12 -15.06 -23.80
N MET A 328 19.14 -15.84 -23.46
CA MET A 328 19.73 -15.83 -22.11
C MET A 328 20.26 -14.43 -21.77
N ARG A 329 20.99 -13.77 -22.67
CA ARG A 329 21.46 -12.39 -22.47
C ARG A 329 20.30 -11.40 -22.33
N MET A 330 19.26 -11.51 -23.17
CA MET A 330 18.03 -10.69 -23.07
C MET A 330 17.27 -10.89 -21.75
N MET A 331 17.32 -12.11 -21.19
CA MET A 331 16.71 -12.48 -19.90
C MET A 331 17.68 -12.33 -18.72
N THR A 332 18.87 -11.74 -18.93
CA THR A 332 19.90 -11.52 -17.92
C THR A 332 20.35 -12.79 -17.18
N VAL A 333 20.29 -13.94 -17.85
CA VAL A 333 20.73 -15.21 -17.27
C VAL A 333 22.26 -15.21 -17.18
N PRO A 334 22.84 -15.38 -15.98
CA PRO A 334 24.29 -15.33 -15.80
C PRO A 334 24.96 -16.53 -16.47
N GLU A 335 26.22 -16.37 -16.89
CA GLU A 335 27.00 -17.43 -17.53
C GLU A 335 27.23 -18.64 -16.61
N SER A 336 27.23 -18.42 -15.30
CA SER A 336 27.31 -19.47 -14.27
C SER A 336 26.07 -20.36 -14.18
N PHE A 337 24.95 -19.99 -14.83
CA PHE A 337 23.72 -20.77 -14.81
C PHE A 337 23.82 -22.00 -15.70
N ARG A 338 23.59 -23.19 -15.13
CA ARG A 338 23.71 -24.47 -15.83
C ARG A 338 22.35 -25.03 -16.24
N TRP A 339 22.20 -25.44 -17.50
CA TRP A 339 20.96 -26.10 -17.99
C TRP A 339 20.97 -27.63 -17.88
N VAL A 340 22.16 -28.21 -17.70
CA VAL A 340 22.44 -29.64 -17.60
C VAL A 340 23.56 -29.91 -16.60
N ASP A 341 23.74 -31.17 -16.22
CA ASP A 341 24.82 -31.63 -15.31
C ASP A 341 26.17 -31.80 -16.02
N ARG A 342 26.54 -30.81 -16.85
CA ARG A 342 27.83 -30.72 -17.54
C ARG A 342 28.22 -29.26 -17.59
N ASP A 343 29.50 -28.96 -17.39
CA ASP A 343 30.02 -27.62 -17.56
C ASP A 343 29.94 -27.17 -19.04
N PRO A 344 29.77 -25.86 -19.29
CA PRO A 344 29.70 -25.33 -20.65
C PRO A 344 30.90 -25.69 -21.53
N ASP A 345 32.12 -25.69 -20.97
CA ASP A 345 33.35 -25.96 -21.73
C ASP A 345 33.36 -27.39 -22.28
N THR A 346 32.95 -28.36 -21.47
CA THR A 346 32.78 -29.75 -21.91
C THR A 346 31.73 -29.86 -23.02
N LEU A 347 30.61 -29.14 -22.93
CA LEU A 347 29.60 -29.12 -23.99
C LEU A 347 30.14 -28.50 -25.29
N ASN A 348 30.97 -27.46 -25.17
CA ASN A 348 31.60 -26.77 -26.29
C ASN A 348 32.67 -27.63 -26.99
N GLN A 349 33.28 -28.58 -26.29
CA GLN A 349 34.27 -29.52 -26.84
C GLN A 349 33.65 -30.77 -27.50
N LEU A 350 32.33 -30.98 -27.37
CA LEU A 350 31.67 -32.13 -27.98
C LEU A 350 31.84 -32.15 -29.51
N PRO A 351 31.99 -33.33 -30.14
CA PRO A 351 31.90 -33.46 -31.59
C PRO A 351 30.59 -32.87 -32.13
N GLU A 352 30.60 -32.32 -33.33
CA GLU A 352 29.45 -31.60 -33.89
C GLU A 352 28.15 -32.44 -33.91
N LYS A 353 28.26 -33.74 -34.23
CA LYS A 353 27.14 -34.69 -34.19
C LYS A 353 26.51 -34.79 -32.80
N GLU A 354 27.33 -34.78 -31.76
CA GLU A 354 26.88 -34.84 -30.37
C GLU A 354 26.29 -33.50 -29.91
N LYS A 355 26.87 -32.36 -30.33
CA LYS A 355 26.27 -31.03 -30.10
C LYS A 355 24.86 -30.94 -30.69
N ARG A 356 24.66 -31.40 -31.92
CA ARG A 356 23.35 -31.43 -32.59
C ARG A 356 22.35 -32.34 -31.84
N ALA A 357 22.79 -33.51 -31.38
CA ALA A 357 21.96 -34.42 -30.60
C ALA A 357 21.56 -33.80 -29.24
N PHE A 358 22.49 -33.13 -28.57
CA PHE A 358 22.25 -32.39 -27.34
C PHE A 358 21.20 -31.30 -27.53
N LEU A 359 21.38 -30.42 -28.53
CA LEU A 359 20.45 -29.33 -28.80
C LEU A 359 19.05 -29.85 -29.13
N LYS A 360 18.95 -30.89 -29.98
CA LYS A 360 17.66 -31.53 -30.29
C LYS A 360 16.91 -32.02 -29.05
N LYS A 361 17.64 -32.49 -28.04
CA LYS A 361 17.07 -32.97 -26.78
C LYS A 361 16.68 -31.84 -25.83
N GLU A 362 17.53 -30.84 -25.68
CA GLU A 362 17.41 -29.85 -24.58
C GLU A 362 16.79 -28.52 -24.99
N GLU A 363 16.87 -28.12 -26.27
CA GLU A 363 16.49 -26.80 -26.77
C GLU A 363 15.05 -26.41 -26.36
N THR A 364 14.07 -27.27 -26.63
CA THR A 364 12.66 -26.99 -26.33
C THR A 364 12.44 -26.73 -24.84
N LYS A 365 13.10 -27.52 -23.97
CA LYS A 365 13.02 -27.37 -22.52
C LYS A 365 13.58 -26.02 -22.10
N ILE A 366 14.76 -25.66 -22.60
CA ILE A 366 15.45 -24.40 -22.27
C ILE A 366 14.62 -23.20 -22.73
N ARG A 367 14.17 -23.19 -23.99
CA ARG A 367 13.38 -22.10 -24.58
C ARG A 367 12.06 -21.88 -23.87
N GLN A 368 11.34 -22.95 -23.51
CA GLN A 368 10.10 -22.85 -22.74
C GLN A 368 10.35 -22.26 -21.35
N SER A 369 11.39 -22.72 -20.67
CA SER A 369 11.77 -22.20 -19.35
C SER A 369 12.16 -20.73 -19.39
N LEU A 370 12.90 -20.28 -20.41
CA LEU A 370 13.24 -18.86 -20.61
C LEU A 370 12.00 -17.99 -20.86
N GLY A 371 11.03 -18.46 -21.66
CA GLY A 371 9.80 -17.68 -21.93
C GLY A 371 8.89 -17.50 -20.71
N GLU A 372 8.88 -18.47 -19.79
CA GLU A 372 8.11 -18.40 -18.54
C GLU A 372 8.83 -17.65 -17.42
N ALA A 373 10.16 -17.63 -17.43
CA ALA A 373 10.94 -17.05 -16.36
C ALA A 373 10.73 -15.55 -16.16
N VAL A 374 10.99 -15.12 -14.92
CA VAL A 374 11.35 -13.73 -14.60
C VAL A 374 12.84 -13.53 -14.93
N PRO A 375 13.24 -12.43 -15.59
CA PRO A 375 14.65 -12.13 -15.79
C PRO A 375 15.42 -12.09 -14.47
N THR A 376 16.61 -12.69 -14.43
CA THR A 376 17.38 -12.86 -13.18
C THR A 376 17.70 -11.54 -12.49
N ALA A 377 18.03 -10.48 -13.25
CA ALA A 377 18.35 -9.15 -12.69
C ALA A 377 17.23 -8.57 -11.81
N ILE A 378 15.95 -8.86 -12.13
CA ILE A 378 14.81 -8.31 -11.39
C ILE A 378 14.74 -8.89 -9.98
N PHE A 379 14.81 -10.21 -9.86
CA PHE A 379 14.79 -10.87 -8.55
C PHE A 379 16.11 -10.71 -7.81
N HIS A 380 17.24 -10.55 -8.51
CA HIS A 380 18.51 -10.18 -7.90
C HIS A 380 18.42 -8.82 -7.20
N SER A 381 17.93 -7.78 -7.89
CA SER A 381 17.77 -6.44 -7.31
C SER A 381 16.82 -6.42 -6.10
N ILE A 382 15.69 -7.14 -6.17
CA ILE A 382 14.79 -7.28 -5.02
C ILE A 382 15.50 -7.99 -3.86
N ALA A 383 16.26 -9.05 -4.14
CA ALA A 383 16.98 -9.81 -3.12
C ALA A 383 18.06 -8.98 -2.43
N GLU A 384 18.84 -8.17 -3.16
CA GLU A 384 19.85 -7.27 -2.58
C GLU A 384 19.22 -6.27 -1.61
N LYS A 385 18.10 -5.66 -2.00
CA LYS A 385 17.38 -4.72 -1.14
C LYS A 385 16.79 -5.38 0.11
N ILE A 386 16.30 -6.62 -0.01
CA ILE A 386 15.85 -7.40 1.15
C ILE A 386 17.03 -7.78 2.04
N ALA A 387 18.18 -8.18 1.46
CA ALA A 387 19.37 -8.52 2.23
C ALA A 387 19.89 -7.31 3.03
N ASP A 388 19.94 -6.14 2.39
CA ASP A 388 20.29 -4.87 3.05
C ASP A 388 19.31 -4.53 4.20
N ALA A 389 18.01 -4.67 3.95
CA ALA A 389 16.98 -4.46 4.97
C ALA A 389 17.10 -5.45 6.16
N LEU A 390 17.53 -6.69 5.90
CA LEU A 390 17.75 -7.70 6.94
C LEU A 390 19.06 -7.49 7.71
N ALA A 391 20.08 -6.91 7.08
CA ALA A 391 21.33 -6.53 7.73
C ALA A 391 21.11 -5.40 8.76
N HIS A 392 20.09 -4.57 8.53
CA HIS A 392 19.73 -3.42 9.38
C HIS A 392 18.33 -3.58 10.01
N PRO A 393 18.13 -4.54 10.93
CA PRO A 393 16.81 -4.85 11.46
C PRO A 393 16.18 -3.67 12.22
N PRO A 394 14.84 -3.60 12.28
CA PRO A 394 14.12 -2.59 13.05
C PRO A 394 14.58 -2.54 14.52
N LEU A 395 14.94 -1.34 15.01
CA LEU A 395 15.26 -1.15 16.42
C LEU A 395 14.01 -0.74 17.23
N PRO A 396 13.75 -1.41 18.37
CA PRO A 396 12.73 -0.97 19.32
C PRO A 396 13.03 0.43 19.86
N THR A 397 12.00 1.20 20.21
CA THR A 397 12.15 2.55 20.78
C THR A 397 13.04 2.58 22.02
N LEU A 398 13.00 1.53 22.84
CA LEU A 398 13.86 1.41 24.02
C LEU A 398 15.36 1.40 23.66
N GLU A 399 15.74 0.68 22.61
CA GLU A 399 17.13 0.61 22.14
C GLU A 399 17.55 1.93 21.49
N ILE A 400 16.66 2.58 20.73
CA ILE A 400 16.91 3.92 20.18
C ILE A 400 17.17 4.93 21.31
N ASN A 401 16.36 4.90 22.38
CA ASN A 401 16.56 5.79 23.53
C ASN A 401 17.89 5.54 24.25
N LYS A 402 18.36 4.28 24.31
CA LYS A 402 19.70 3.96 24.83
C LYS A 402 20.80 4.55 23.96
N ILE A 403 20.67 4.45 22.62
CA ILE A 403 21.62 5.06 21.67
C ILE A 403 21.68 6.58 21.87
N ILE A 404 20.51 7.23 21.96
CA ILE A 404 20.40 8.68 22.20
C ILE A 404 21.12 9.07 23.49
N ALA A 405 20.85 8.37 24.59
CA ALA A 405 21.47 8.67 25.88
C ALA A 405 22.98 8.40 25.89
N ALA A 406 23.43 7.29 25.31
CA ALA A 406 24.84 6.90 25.29
C ALA A 406 25.71 7.86 24.46
N ASN A 407 25.16 8.42 23.38
CA ASN A 407 25.86 9.34 22.48
C ASN A 407 25.52 10.82 22.74
N ARG A 408 24.75 11.13 23.79
CA ARG A 408 24.33 12.50 24.16
C ARG A 408 23.62 13.24 23.03
N LEU A 409 22.80 12.55 22.25
CA LEU A 409 22.17 13.09 21.04
C LEU A 409 21.09 14.14 21.29
N SER A 410 20.79 14.47 22.56
CA SER A 410 19.99 15.65 22.89
C SER A 410 20.73 16.97 22.63
N ASP A 411 22.05 16.92 22.47
CA ASP A 411 22.85 18.04 21.97
C ASP A 411 22.78 18.08 20.43
N ALA A 412 22.54 19.27 19.87
CA ALA A 412 22.27 19.44 18.45
C ALA A 412 23.49 19.12 17.57
N GLU A 413 24.70 19.51 17.99
CA GLU A 413 25.92 19.26 17.21
C GLU A 413 26.33 17.79 17.31
N ALA A 414 26.23 17.19 18.50
CA ALA A 414 26.44 15.74 18.66
C ALA A 414 25.47 14.91 17.82
N LEU A 415 24.19 15.33 17.72
CA LEU A 415 23.22 14.69 16.84
C LEU A 415 23.63 14.80 15.37
N LYS A 416 24.00 15.99 14.89
CA LYS A 416 24.43 16.19 13.50
C LYS A 416 25.65 15.34 13.16
N GLU A 417 26.65 15.31 14.03
CA GLU A 417 27.86 14.49 13.84
C GLU A 417 27.50 13.00 13.81
N PHE A 418 26.69 12.52 14.77
CA PHE A 418 26.26 11.13 14.80
C PHE A 418 25.48 10.72 13.54
N LEU A 419 24.56 11.57 13.09
CA LEU A 419 23.79 11.33 11.87
C LEU A 419 24.70 11.37 10.63
N THR A 420 25.71 12.23 10.59
CA THR A 420 26.63 12.36 9.44
C THR A 420 27.56 11.16 9.35
N GLU A 421 28.20 10.79 10.46
CA GLU A 421 29.15 9.68 10.50
C GLU A 421 28.48 8.31 10.47
N ASN A 422 27.25 8.19 11.00
CA ASN A 422 26.53 6.93 11.16
C ASN A 422 27.42 5.79 11.72
N PRO A 423 28.02 5.97 12.91
CA PRO A 423 29.07 5.08 13.42
C PRO A 423 28.57 3.66 13.74
N LEU A 424 27.25 3.46 13.80
CA LEU A 424 26.59 2.18 14.08
C LEU A 424 26.00 1.52 12.82
N ASP A 425 26.28 2.07 11.63
CA ASP A 425 25.76 1.57 10.34
C ASP A 425 24.24 1.37 10.37
N LEU A 426 23.51 2.39 10.83
CA LEU A 426 22.05 2.33 10.99
C LEU A 426 21.35 2.67 9.67
N ALA A 427 20.25 1.97 9.40
CA ALA A 427 19.36 2.32 8.29
C ALA A 427 18.76 3.73 8.43
N PHE A 428 18.43 4.33 7.28
CA PHE A 428 17.79 5.65 7.18
C PHE A 428 16.58 5.80 8.13
N SER A 429 15.70 4.80 8.21
CA SER A 429 14.52 4.85 9.08
C SER A 429 14.88 4.95 10.55
N THR A 430 15.98 4.31 10.97
CA THR A 430 16.45 4.35 12.36
C THR A 430 17.11 5.70 12.66
N LEU A 431 17.93 6.21 11.74
CA LEU A 431 18.55 7.54 11.85
C LEU A 431 17.49 8.65 11.92
N SER A 432 16.48 8.60 11.06
CA SER A 432 15.34 9.53 11.11
C SER A 432 14.60 9.46 12.44
N ARG A 433 14.34 8.25 12.96
CA ARG A 433 13.71 8.08 14.29
C ARG A 433 14.58 8.63 15.42
N ILE A 434 15.91 8.48 15.34
CA ILE A 434 16.85 9.08 16.30
C ILE A 434 16.74 10.60 16.25
N ALA A 435 16.78 11.20 15.06
CA ALA A 435 16.65 12.65 14.88
C ALA A 435 15.34 13.17 15.49
N GLU A 436 14.24 12.48 15.21
CA GLU A 436 12.89 12.81 15.68
C GLU A 436 12.66 12.64 17.19
N LEU A 437 13.35 11.67 17.82
CA LEU A 437 13.26 11.44 19.26
C LEU A 437 14.24 12.32 20.05
N SER A 438 15.30 12.80 19.40
CA SER A 438 16.29 13.68 20.00
C SER A 438 15.84 15.14 20.04
N ASN A 439 14.90 15.54 19.17
CA ASN A 439 14.36 16.89 19.15
C ASN A 439 13.46 17.16 20.37
N THR A 440 13.96 17.94 21.32
CA THR A 440 13.28 18.28 22.59
C THR A 440 12.12 19.27 22.43
N ASN A 441 12.03 20.00 21.32
CA ASN A 441 10.95 20.98 21.05
C ASN A 441 9.64 20.33 20.56
N ARG A 442 9.64 19.01 20.35
CA ARG A 442 8.53 18.26 19.75
C ARG A 442 7.23 18.32 20.55
N THR A 443 7.29 18.45 21.87
CA THR A 443 6.12 18.63 22.74
C THR A 443 5.50 20.02 22.60
N GLU A 444 6.27 21.03 22.18
CA GLU A 444 5.81 22.41 22.02
C GLU A 444 5.19 22.68 20.65
N THR A 445 5.66 22.01 19.59
CA THR A 445 5.21 22.24 18.20
C THR A 445 4.09 21.30 17.72
N ALA A 446 3.76 20.25 18.49
CA ALA A 446 2.82 19.19 18.08
C ALA A 446 3.14 18.59 16.69
N ALA A 447 4.43 18.56 16.32
CA ALA A 447 4.93 17.86 15.15
C ALA A 447 5.00 16.36 15.46
N PHE A 448 4.13 15.58 14.83
CA PHE A 448 4.04 14.14 15.05
C PHE A 448 4.85 13.38 14.01
N PHE A 449 5.69 12.45 14.47
CA PHE A 449 6.42 11.52 13.59
C PHE A 449 5.43 10.73 12.73
N THR A 450 5.50 10.95 11.43
CA THR A 450 4.71 10.19 10.46
C THR A 450 5.36 8.84 10.23
N SER A 451 4.66 7.76 10.59
CA SER A 451 5.21 6.42 10.42
C SER A 451 5.37 6.05 8.95
N LYS A 452 6.35 5.19 8.67
CA LYS A 452 6.61 4.67 7.33
C LYS A 452 5.40 3.96 6.73
N THR A 453 4.63 3.27 7.58
CA THR A 453 3.37 2.63 7.23
C THR A 453 2.34 3.66 6.72
N LEU A 454 2.17 4.79 7.43
CA LEU A 454 1.22 5.84 7.05
C LEU A 454 1.60 6.46 5.69
N ILE A 455 2.88 6.84 5.51
CA ILE A 455 3.37 7.43 4.26
C ILE A 455 3.21 6.43 3.10
N THR A 456 3.48 5.15 3.34
CA THR A 456 3.31 4.08 2.36
C THR A 456 1.86 3.99 1.86
N GLU A 457 0.87 4.00 2.75
CA GLU A 457 -0.54 4.00 2.33
C GLU A 457 -0.93 5.27 1.59
N MET A 458 -0.41 6.44 2.00
CA MET A 458 -0.65 7.67 1.26
C MET A 458 -0.09 7.61 -0.16
N MET A 459 1.13 7.10 -0.33
CA MET A 459 1.76 6.97 -1.66
C MET A 459 1.03 5.98 -2.56
N LYS A 460 0.43 4.91 -2.01
CA LYS A 460 -0.38 3.98 -2.81
C LYS A 460 -1.61 4.69 -3.39
N THR A 461 -2.27 5.54 -2.60
CA THR A 461 -3.49 6.26 -2.98
C THR A 461 -3.23 7.46 -3.88
N LEU A 462 -2.09 8.13 -3.74
CA LEU A 462 -1.75 9.32 -4.51
C LEU A 462 -1.69 9.02 -6.02
N PRO A 463 -2.38 9.79 -6.90
CA PRO A 463 -2.26 9.62 -8.34
C PRO A 463 -0.93 10.20 -8.86
N VAL A 464 -0.35 9.57 -9.88
CA VAL A 464 0.87 10.06 -10.56
C VAL A 464 0.47 10.84 -11.81
N SER A 465 1.03 12.03 -11.98
CA SER A 465 0.82 12.88 -13.14
C SER A 465 1.45 12.26 -14.38
N GLU A 466 0.79 12.40 -15.54
CA GLU A 466 1.37 12.00 -16.83
C GLU A 466 2.48 12.95 -17.28
N GLN A 467 2.53 14.17 -16.72
CA GLN A 467 3.52 15.19 -17.05
C GLN A 467 4.95 14.71 -16.81
N GLU A 468 5.88 15.16 -17.67
CA GLU A 468 7.28 14.79 -17.57
C GLU A 468 7.99 15.53 -16.44
N THR A 469 7.67 16.80 -16.24
CA THR A 469 8.13 17.60 -15.10
C THR A 469 7.01 17.73 -14.09
N VAL A 470 7.33 17.52 -12.81
CA VAL A 470 6.36 17.59 -11.71
C VAL A 470 6.91 18.47 -10.59
N ARG A 471 6.13 19.47 -10.18
CA ARG A 471 6.44 20.36 -9.06
C ARG A 471 5.72 19.92 -7.80
N ILE A 472 6.45 19.66 -6.74
CA ILE A 472 5.92 19.15 -5.47
C ILE A 472 6.37 20.07 -4.34
N LEU A 473 5.45 20.38 -3.43
CA LEU A 473 5.72 21.10 -2.20
C LEU A 473 5.46 20.20 -0.99
N GLU A 474 6.47 20.07 -0.13
CA GLU A 474 6.31 19.58 1.24
C GLU A 474 6.31 20.82 2.17
N PRO A 475 5.19 21.15 2.83
CA PRO A 475 5.03 22.42 3.55
C PRO A 475 5.57 22.43 4.99
N SER A 476 5.96 21.29 5.56
CA SER A 476 6.42 21.11 6.94
C SER A 476 7.31 19.85 7.05
N VAL A 477 8.51 19.92 6.48
CA VAL A 477 9.28 18.72 6.11
C VAL A 477 9.85 17.94 7.30
N GLY A 478 10.03 18.59 8.44
CA GLY A 478 10.68 18.01 9.60
C GLY A 478 12.06 17.47 9.22
N VAL A 479 12.30 16.18 9.50
CA VAL A 479 13.57 15.51 9.13
C VAL A 479 13.54 14.85 7.73
N GLY A 480 12.52 15.10 6.91
CA GLY A 480 12.48 14.65 5.50
C GLY A 480 11.85 13.28 5.25
N ASN A 481 11.02 12.76 6.16
CA ASN A 481 10.44 11.41 6.05
C ASN A 481 9.60 11.15 4.79
N PHE A 482 8.92 12.17 4.26
CA PHE A 482 8.14 12.04 3.02
C PHE A 482 9.01 11.96 1.76
N ILE A 483 10.24 12.46 1.80
CA ILE A 483 11.01 12.73 0.58
C ILE A 483 11.42 11.45 -0.15
N PRO A 484 11.99 10.41 0.52
CA PRO A 484 12.28 9.13 -0.14
C PRO A 484 11.07 8.52 -0.86
N PHE A 485 9.88 8.68 -0.27
CA PHE A 485 8.62 8.17 -0.79
C PHE A 485 8.12 8.94 -2.01
N ILE A 486 8.25 10.26 -1.98
CA ILE A 486 7.94 11.13 -3.11
C ILE A 486 8.87 10.79 -4.28
N LEU A 487 10.18 10.68 -4.04
CA LEU A 487 11.17 10.30 -5.06
C LEU A 487 10.82 8.96 -5.71
N LYS A 488 10.48 7.95 -4.90
CA LYS A 488 10.12 6.62 -5.43
C LYS A 488 8.77 6.63 -6.15
N LYS A 489 7.79 7.39 -5.68
CA LYS A 489 6.44 7.47 -6.27
C LYS A 489 6.46 8.11 -7.66
N PHE A 490 7.31 9.11 -7.85
CA PHE A 490 7.47 9.86 -9.10
C PHE A 490 8.78 9.52 -9.83
N GLU A 491 9.32 8.33 -9.60
CA GLU A 491 10.54 7.88 -10.27
C GLU A 491 10.38 7.92 -11.80
N GLY A 492 11.43 8.38 -12.49
CA GLY A 492 11.42 8.57 -13.94
C GLY A 492 10.78 9.87 -14.41
N LYS A 493 10.44 10.78 -13.50
CA LYS A 493 10.03 12.16 -13.80
C LYS A 493 11.15 13.16 -13.49
N ASN A 494 11.06 14.35 -14.09
CA ASN A 494 11.85 15.51 -13.71
C ASN A 494 11.18 16.20 -12.52
N LEU A 495 11.74 16.06 -11.33
CA LEU A 495 11.14 16.52 -10.08
C LEU A 495 11.72 17.87 -9.64
N GLN A 496 10.84 18.82 -9.38
CA GLN A 496 11.17 20.06 -8.68
C GLN A 496 10.48 20.04 -7.33
N LEU A 497 11.26 19.81 -6.28
CA LEU A 497 10.75 19.61 -4.93
C LEU A 497 11.15 20.80 -4.06
N ASP A 498 10.15 21.56 -3.63
CA ASP A 498 10.34 22.57 -2.59
C ASP A 498 9.98 21.93 -1.24
N ILE A 499 10.89 22.04 -0.27
CA ILE A 499 10.65 21.56 1.10
C ILE A 499 10.80 22.72 2.07
N VAL A 500 9.82 22.88 2.94
CA VAL A 500 9.70 24.03 3.84
C VAL A 500 9.71 23.55 5.28
N ASP A 501 10.52 24.19 6.12
CA ASP A 501 10.34 24.10 7.56
C ASP A 501 10.66 25.45 8.21
N ILE A 502 9.89 25.79 9.24
CA ILE A 502 10.15 26.99 10.05
C ILE A 502 11.34 26.76 10.98
N ASP A 503 11.60 25.52 11.40
CA ASP A 503 12.75 25.15 12.21
C ASP A 503 13.97 24.87 11.35
N SER A 504 14.93 25.78 11.40
CA SER A 504 16.21 25.66 10.70
C SER A 504 16.98 24.39 11.07
N ALA A 505 16.87 23.92 12.33
CA ALA A 505 17.57 22.72 12.80
C ALA A 505 16.96 21.46 12.17
N SER A 506 15.63 21.33 12.15
CA SER A 506 14.95 20.23 11.45
C SER A 506 15.33 20.18 9.96
N LEU A 507 15.34 21.33 9.29
CA LEU A 507 15.71 21.40 7.87
C LEU A 507 17.16 21.00 7.61
N GLU A 508 18.08 21.32 8.53
CA GLU A 508 19.47 20.88 8.48
C GLU A 508 19.61 19.37 8.68
N LEU A 509 18.89 18.79 9.65
CA LEU A 509 18.85 17.34 9.84
C LEU A 509 18.28 16.62 8.61
N ALA A 510 17.25 17.18 7.98
CA ALA A 510 16.72 16.66 6.72
C ALA A 510 17.78 16.66 5.61
N LYS A 511 18.60 17.72 5.48
CA LYS A 511 19.71 17.76 4.52
C LYS A 511 20.71 16.63 4.77
N ILE A 512 21.16 16.46 6.02
CA ILE A 512 22.12 15.41 6.41
C ILE A 512 21.57 14.01 6.08
N LEU A 513 20.32 13.74 6.47
CA LEU A 513 19.69 12.45 6.21
C LEU A 513 19.48 12.19 4.72
N LEU A 514 19.08 13.20 3.94
CA LEU A 514 18.87 13.06 2.49
C LEU A 514 20.17 12.89 1.71
N GLN A 515 21.32 13.37 2.21
CA GLN A 515 22.62 13.08 1.60
C GLN A 515 22.98 11.59 1.67
N LYS A 516 22.41 10.84 2.63
CA LYS A 516 22.55 9.38 2.71
C LYS A 516 21.56 8.62 1.84
N TYR A 517 20.60 9.32 1.25
CA TYR A 517 19.64 8.75 0.31
C TYR A 517 20.07 9.06 -1.12
N HIS A 518 19.88 8.12 -2.04
CA HIS A 518 20.17 8.38 -3.45
C HIS A 518 19.07 9.27 -4.05
N VAL A 519 19.33 10.57 -4.13
CA VAL A 519 18.49 11.52 -4.87
C VAL A 519 18.88 11.45 -6.36
N PRO A 520 17.94 11.13 -7.27
CA PRO A 520 18.25 11.01 -8.69
C PRO A 520 18.59 12.38 -9.30
N ASP A 521 19.45 12.41 -10.32
CA ASP A 521 19.85 13.64 -11.03
C ASP A 521 18.67 14.38 -11.67
N THR A 522 17.56 13.67 -11.92
CA THR A 522 16.31 14.26 -12.42
C THR A 522 15.53 15.01 -11.35
N CYS A 523 16.01 15.06 -10.10
CA CYS A 523 15.37 15.77 -8.99
C CYS A 523 16.21 16.95 -8.52
N THR A 524 15.59 18.12 -8.44
CA THR A 524 16.13 19.29 -7.75
C THR A 524 15.35 19.54 -6.47
N ILE A 525 16.05 19.63 -5.34
CA ILE A 525 15.45 19.92 -4.04
C ILE A 525 15.84 21.34 -3.62
N ARG A 526 14.85 22.20 -3.39
CA ARG A 526 15.02 23.53 -2.81
C ARG A 526 14.61 23.51 -1.34
N TYR A 527 15.56 23.85 -0.48
CA TYR A 527 15.35 23.94 0.96
C TYR A 527 14.96 25.37 1.34
N ILE A 528 13.77 25.54 1.91
CA ILE A 528 13.22 26.84 2.30
C ILE A 528 13.07 26.85 3.82
N ASN A 529 13.88 27.66 4.51
CA ASN A 529 13.69 27.91 5.94
C ASN A 529 12.85 29.17 6.11
N ASP A 530 11.53 29.00 6.23
CA ASP A 530 10.57 30.09 6.40
C ASP A 530 9.26 29.56 6.99
N ASP A 531 8.40 30.45 7.46
CA ASP A 531 7.03 30.11 7.85
C ASP A 531 6.19 29.84 6.59
N PHE A 532 5.85 28.56 6.34
CA PHE A 532 5.01 28.16 5.21
C PHE A 532 3.74 29.01 5.06
N LEU A 533 3.10 29.44 6.17
CA LEU A 533 1.87 30.22 6.10
C LEU A 533 2.10 31.66 5.63
N LEU A 534 3.30 32.20 5.83
CA LEU A 534 3.66 33.58 5.45
C LEU A 534 4.54 33.67 4.20
N HIS A 535 5.23 32.59 3.85
CA HIS A 535 6.10 32.54 2.67
C HIS A 535 5.33 32.77 1.37
N ASP A 536 5.84 33.63 0.51
CA ASP A 536 5.25 33.89 -0.80
C ASP A 536 5.80 32.92 -1.85
N PHE A 537 4.89 32.16 -2.46
CA PHE A 537 5.24 31.19 -3.48
C PHE A 537 4.84 31.75 -4.85
N PRO A 538 5.82 32.04 -5.73
CA PRO A 538 5.53 32.72 -7.00
C PRO A 538 4.75 31.85 -7.99
N ASP A 539 4.82 30.53 -7.81
CA ASP A 539 4.27 29.55 -8.73
C ASP A 539 3.31 28.59 -8.04
N ARG A 540 2.45 27.97 -8.86
CA ARG A 540 1.63 26.84 -8.43
C ARG A 540 2.37 25.52 -8.51
N TYR A 541 2.01 24.60 -7.63
CA TYR A 541 2.53 23.23 -7.58
C TYR A 541 1.54 22.25 -8.21
N ASP A 542 2.06 21.14 -8.72
CA ASP A 542 1.23 20.02 -9.14
C ASP A 542 0.71 19.28 -7.90
N TYR A 543 1.56 19.11 -6.89
CA TYR A 543 1.23 18.46 -5.64
C TYR A 543 1.68 19.25 -4.42
N VAL A 544 0.84 19.29 -3.39
CA VAL A 544 1.27 19.53 -2.01
C VAL A 544 1.05 18.26 -1.22
N ILE A 545 2.10 17.73 -0.61
CA ILE A 545 2.12 16.44 0.09
C ILE A 545 2.80 16.64 1.44
N GLY A 546 2.23 16.14 2.54
CA GLY A 546 2.92 16.24 3.83
C GLY A 546 2.06 16.01 5.07
N ASN A 547 2.65 16.31 6.22
CA ASN A 547 2.00 16.26 7.53
C ASN A 547 2.11 17.62 8.25
N PRO A 548 1.10 18.50 8.11
CA PRO A 548 1.07 19.78 8.81
C PRO A 548 1.08 19.62 10.35
N PRO A 549 1.59 20.60 11.10
CA PRO A 549 1.53 20.57 12.57
C PRO A 549 0.08 20.72 13.07
N PHE A 550 -0.31 19.94 14.09
CA PHE A 550 -1.70 19.91 14.61
C PHE A 550 -1.95 20.90 15.76
N PHE A 551 -1.01 21.81 15.98
CA PHE A 551 -0.99 22.72 17.12
C PHE A 551 -2.12 23.78 17.06
N LYS A 552 -2.63 24.15 18.24
CA LYS A 552 -3.60 25.25 18.41
C LYS A 552 -2.94 26.45 19.05
N LEU A 553 -2.93 27.57 18.34
CA LEU A 553 -2.38 28.84 18.81
C LEU A 553 -3.21 29.39 19.98
N LYS A 554 -2.53 30.00 20.95
CA LYS A 554 -3.20 30.77 22.00
C LYS A 554 -3.85 32.02 21.39
N ALA A 555 -4.95 32.49 21.96
CA ALA A 555 -5.64 33.69 21.48
C ALA A 555 -4.74 34.95 21.48
N SER A 556 -3.72 34.98 22.36
CA SER A 556 -2.75 36.06 22.49
C SER A 556 -1.53 35.92 21.55
N ASP A 557 -1.45 34.87 20.73
CA ASP A 557 -0.29 34.64 19.86
C ASP A 557 -0.29 35.67 18.70
N PRO A 558 0.82 36.42 18.50
CA PRO A 558 0.87 37.49 17.49
C PRO A 558 0.79 36.98 16.05
N ARG A 559 1.04 35.68 15.80
CA ARG A 559 0.93 35.07 14.47
C ARG A 559 -0.51 34.80 14.06
N LEU A 560 -1.42 34.63 15.03
CA LEU A 560 -2.80 34.23 14.76
C LEU A 560 -3.56 35.26 13.89
N PRO A 561 -3.48 36.59 14.13
CA PRO A 561 -4.05 37.58 13.22
C PRO A 561 -3.47 37.49 11.81
N LEU A 562 -2.16 37.24 11.66
CA LEU A 562 -1.49 37.14 10.37
C LEU A 562 -1.97 35.93 9.57
N TYR A 563 -1.99 34.74 10.19
CA TYR A 563 -2.49 33.52 9.54
C TYR A 563 -3.97 33.64 9.16
N ARG A 564 -4.73 34.41 9.93
CA ARG A 564 -6.13 34.70 9.63
C ARG A 564 -6.30 35.68 8.47
N LEU A 565 -5.31 36.41 7.98
CA LEU A 565 -5.52 37.40 6.90
C LEU A 565 -6.07 36.74 5.63
N GLU A 566 -5.44 35.66 5.18
CA GLU A 566 -5.82 34.95 3.95
C GLU A 566 -6.75 33.75 4.17
N ALA A 567 -6.92 33.30 5.41
CA ALA A 567 -7.78 32.16 5.71
C ALA A 567 -9.27 32.50 5.51
N LYS A 568 -10.06 31.57 5.00
CA LYS A 568 -11.53 31.68 5.02
C LYS A 568 -12.07 31.36 6.40
N ASN A 569 -11.53 30.34 7.07
CA ASN A 569 -11.91 30.04 8.46
C ASN A 569 -11.19 30.99 9.44
N LYS A 570 -11.82 32.13 9.74
CA LYS A 570 -11.27 33.10 10.71
C LYS A 570 -11.47 32.65 12.17
N ASN A 571 -12.34 31.68 12.43
CA ASN A 571 -12.73 31.26 13.78
C ASN A 571 -11.79 30.21 14.37
N THR A 572 -11.03 29.50 13.52
CA THR A 572 -10.03 28.54 13.97
C THR A 572 -8.81 29.23 14.58
N SER A 573 -8.15 28.51 15.46
CA SER A 573 -6.76 28.79 15.89
C SER A 573 -5.86 27.59 15.68
N ASN A 574 -6.36 26.54 15.00
CA ASN A 574 -5.58 25.37 14.68
C ASN A 574 -4.76 25.60 13.39
N ILE A 575 -3.45 25.44 13.51
CA ILE A 575 -2.50 25.70 12.43
C ILE A 575 -2.75 24.78 11.23
N CYS A 576 -3.12 23.51 11.44
CA CYS A 576 -3.34 22.59 10.33
C CYS A 576 -4.47 23.07 9.39
N SER A 577 -5.47 23.80 9.91
CA SER A 577 -6.53 24.41 9.09
C SER A 577 -5.96 25.43 8.11
N PHE A 578 -5.07 26.31 8.57
CA PHE A 578 -4.44 27.32 7.72
C PHE A 578 -3.51 26.68 6.69
N PHE A 579 -2.81 25.60 7.07
CA PHE A 579 -1.97 24.83 6.16
C PHE A 579 -2.78 24.24 5.01
N LEU A 580 -3.90 23.61 5.32
CA LEU A 580 -4.79 23.03 4.33
C LEU A 580 -5.31 24.09 3.36
N GLU A 581 -5.83 25.21 3.87
CA GLU A 581 -6.37 26.29 3.03
C GLU A 581 -5.31 26.92 2.11
N LYS A 582 -4.09 27.14 2.60
CA LYS A 582 -2.99 27.65 1.76
C LYS A 582 -2.57 26.61 0.72
N SER A 583 -2.45 25.34 1.11
CA SER A 583 -2.13 24.24 0.19
C SER A 583 -3.13 24.14 -0.97
N LEU A 584 -4.43 24.32 -0.69
CA LEU A 584 -5.47 24.35 -1.71
C LEU A 584 -5.36 25.53 -2.67
N ARG A 585 -4.79 26.66 -2.25
CA ARG A 585 -4.51 27.79 -3.14
C ARG A 585 -3.31 27.50 -4.03
N LEU A 586 -2.28 26.86 -3.49
CA LEU A 586 -0.98 26.66 -4.15
C LEU A 586 -0.96 25.48 -5.13
N ALA A 587 -1.73 24.42 -4.90
CA ALA A 587 -1.58 23.18 -5.65
C ALA A 587 -2.79 22.76 -6.49
N LYS A 588 -2.51 21.99 -7.56
CA LYS A 588 -3.53 21.26 -8.33
C LYS A 588 -4.06 20.04 -7.58
N TYR A 589 -3.21 19.38 -6.80
CA TYR A 589 -3.57 18.22 -5.99
C TYR A 589 -2.97 18.35 -4.58
N VAL A 590 -3.77 18.06 -3.54
CA VAL A 590 -3.34 18.17 -2.14
C VAL A 590 -3.52 16.81 -1.47
N ALA A 591 -2.50 16.32 -0.78
CA ALA A 591 -2.53 15.09 0.01
C ALA A 591 -1.89 15.34 1.38
N LEU A 592 -2.71 15.58 2.39
CA LEU A 592 -2.22 15.95 3.72
C LEU A 592 -2.71 14.98 4.80
N VAL A 593 -1.82 14.68 5.74
CA VAL A 593 -2.21 14.05 7.01
C VAL A 593 -2.97 15.08 7.85
N PHE A 594 -4.04 14.66 8.51
CA PHE A 594 -4.93 15.56 9.23
C PHE A 594 -5.56 14.87 10.45
N PRO A 595 -5.87 15.60 11.53
CA PRO A 595 -6.65 15.03 12.62
C PRO A 595 -8.06 14.64 12.17
N LYS A 596 -8.56 13.50 12.63
CA LYS A 596 -9.91 13.01 12.33
C LYS A 596 -11.02 13.97 12.81
N PHE A 597 -10.71 14.89 13.71
CA PHE A 597 -11.65 15.91 14.17
C PHE A 597 -12.07 16.91 13.07
N LEU A 598 -11.36 16.96 11.93
CA LEU A 598 -11.79 17.69 10.74
C LEU A 598 -13.20 17.28 10.34
N LEU A 599 -13.51 15.99 10.48
CA LEU A 599 -14.78 15.43 10.07
C LEU A 599 -15.95 16.00 10.84
N ASN A 600 -15.81 16.32 12.14
CA ASN A 600 -16.97 16.56 13.02
C ASN A 600 -16.89 17.73 14.00
N THR A 601 -15.75 18.40 14.16
CA THR A 601 -15.64 19.48 15.15
C THR A 601 -16.23 20.80 14.61
N PRO A 602 -16.98 21.58 15.42
CA PRO A 602 -17.57 22.84 14.99
C PRO A 602 -16.54 23.86 14.47
N GLU A 603 -15.33 23.89 15.04
CA GLU A 603 -14.21 24.74 14.63
C GLU A 603 -13.86 24.61 13.14
N PHE A 604 -14.15 23.46 12.52
CA PHE A 604 -13.85 23.15 11.11
C PHE A 604 -15.08 23.24 10.20
N SER A 605 -16.22 23.74 10.66
CA SER A 605 -17.46 23.85 9.86
C SER A 605 -17.26 24.66 8.57
N THR A 606 -16.64 25.84 8.66
CA THR A 606 -16.31 26.67 7.49
C THR A 606 -15.36 25.95 6.53
N THR A 607 -14.32 25.31 7.06
CA THR A 607 -13.35 24.54 6.25
C THR A 607 -14.03 23.37 5.54
N ARG A 608 -14.92 22.62 6.22
CA ARG A 608 -15.71 21.55 5.60
C ARG A 608 -16.65 22.07 4.50
N ALA A 609 -17.30 23.21 4.71
CA ALA A 609 -18.19 23.79 3.71
C ALA A 609 -17.43 24.15 2.41
N GLU A 610 -16.20 24.65 2.53
CA GLU A 610 -15.32 24.89 1.38
C GLU A 610 -14.89 23.58 0.70
N LEU A 611 -14.42 22.61 1.49
CA LEU A 611 -13.95 21.33 0.98
C LEU A 611 -15.06 20.53 0.28
N ALA A 612 -16.32 20.66 0.72
CA ALA A 612 -17.45 19.99 0.09
C ALA A 612 -17.68 20.44 -1.36
N GLN A 613 -17.19 21.62 -1.75
CA GLN A 613 -17.24 22.14 -3.11
C GLN A 613 -16.05 21.70 -3.98
N LYS A 614 -15.08 20.98 -3.40
CA LYS A 614 -13.89 20.44 -4.08
C LYS A 614 -14.01 18.93 -4.27
N SER A 615 -13.30 18.36 -5.25
CA SER A 615 -13.22 16.90 -5.37
C SER A 615 -12.34 16.34 -4.27
N VAL A 616 -12.95 15.73 -3.25
CA VAL A 616 -12.26 14.92 -2.25
C VAL A 616 -12.17 13.50 -2.80
N ASP A 617 -11.06 13.21 -3.47
CA ASP A 617 -10.83 11.95 -4.18
C ASP A 617 -10.74 10.76 -3.20
N ALA A 618 -10.10 10.96 -2.04
CA ALA A 618 -9.97 9.91 -1.03
C ALA A 618 -9.80 10.44 0.41
N ILE A 619 -10.22 9.62 1.38
CA ILE A 619 -9.97 9.76 2.81
C ILE A 619 -9.45 8.43 3.34
N LEU A 620 -8.21 8.41 3.83
CA LEU A 620 -7.64 7.27 4.54
C LEU A 620 -7.84 7.48 6.04
N ASP A 621 -8.60 6.63 6.71
CA ASP A 621 -8.81 6.66 8.15
C ASP A 621 -7.87 5.68 8.86
N PHE A 622 -6.84 6.25 9.50
CA PHE A 622 -5.89 5.50 10.31
C PHE A 622 -6.39 5.30 11.74
N GLY A 623 -7.44 6.01 12.17
CA GLY A 623 -7.92 6.03 13.54
C GLY A 623 -6.77 6.31 14.53
N GLU A 624 -6.70 5.53 15.59
CA GLU A 624 -5.61 5.60 16.59
C GLU A 624 -4.28 4.97 16.13
N LYS A 625 -4.26 4.29 14.97
CA LYS A 625 -3.03 3.67 14.43
C LYS A 625 -2.15 4.65 13.66
N GLY A 626 -2.64 5.86 13.37
CA GLY A 626 -1.87 6.87 12.62
C GLY A 626 -0.62 7.33 13.36
N PHE A 627 -0.74 7.60 14.67
CA PHE A 627 0.36 7.98 15.55
C PHE A 627 0.35 7.11 16.82
N PRO A 628 0.96 5.92 16.80
CA PRO A 628 0.97 5.02 17.95
C PRO A 628 1.51 5.70 19.22
N GLY A 629 0.78 5.55 20.33
CA GLY A 629 1.14 6.16 21.62
C GLY A 629 0.68 7.61 21.80
N ILE A 630 0.09 8.24 20.77
CA ILE A 630 -0.44 9.60 20.83
C ILE A 630 -1.97 9.52 20.86
N LEU A 631 -2.60 10.31 21.74
CA LEU A 631 -4.06 10.33 21.92
C LEU A 631 -4.78 11.17 20.84
N VAL A 632 -4.42 10.98 19.58
CA VAL A 632 -5.00 11.69 18.42
C VAL A 632 -5.39 10.68 17.35
N GLU A 633 -6.64 10.75 16.89
CA GLU A 633 -7.09 9.99 15.72
C GLU A 633 -6.76 10.74 14.45
N THR A 634 -6.29 10.02 13.42
CA THR A 634 -5.69 10.63 12.24
C THR A 634 -6.30 10.09 10.96
N ILE A 635 -6.45 10.98 9.98
CA ILE A 635 -6.82 10.67 8.61
C ILE A 635 -5.75 11.21 7.66
N ALA A 636 -5.73 10.76 6.40
CA ALA A 636 -5.12 11.51 5.31
C ALA A 636 -6.21 11.86 4.29
N ILE A 637 -6.23 13.11 3.84
CA ILE A 637 -7.24 13.64 2.90
C ILE A 637 -6.57 13.98 1.56
N PHE A 638 -7.21 13.57 0.47
CA PHE A 638 -6.74 13.75 -0.91
C PHE A 638 -7.74 14.61 -1.66
N ILE A 639 -7.30 15.75 -2.16
CA ILE A 639 -8.17 16.77 -2.76
C ILE A 639 -7.62 17.12 -4.13
N ASN A 640 -8.46 16.97 -5.15
CA ASN A 640 -8.16 17.32 -6.52
C ASN A 640 -8.83 18.66 -6.87
N ASN A 641 -8.03 19.71 -7.00
CA ASN A 641 -8.53 21.05 -7.34
C ASN A 641 -8.91 21.19 -8.83
N LEU A 642 -8.59 20.21 -9.67
CA LEU A 642 -8.89 20.23 -11.10
C LEU A 642 -10.24 19.57 -11.44
N ALA A 643 -10.78 18.78 -10.50
CA ALA A 643 -12.00 18.02 -10.71
C ALA A 643 -13.17 18.59 -9.91
N ALA A 644 -14.38 18.36 -10.43
CA ALA A 644 -15.62 18.62 -9.69
C ALA A 644 -15.90 17.47 -8.71
N PRO A 645 -16.59 17.73 -7.58
CA PRO A 645 -17.06 16.69 -6.67
C PRO A 645 -17.81 15.57 -7.40
N ALA A 646 -17.42 14.32 -7.12
CA ALA A 646 -18.09 13.13 -7.65
C ALA A 646 -18.21 12.07 -6.54
N ASN A 647 -17.35 11.06 -6.58
CA ASN A 647 -17.27 10.02 -5.55
C ASN A 647 -16.01 10.20 -4.70
N THR A 648 -16.14 10.00 -3.40
CA THR A 648 -15.03 9.93 -2.46
C THR A 648 -14.76 8.48 -2.09
N LYS A 649 -13.49 8.08 -2.11
CA LYS A 649 -13.05 6.77 -1.63
C LYS A 649 -12.66 6.85 -0.16
N VAL A 650 -13.21 5.99 0.68
CA VAL A 650 -12.88 5.92 2.11
C VAL A 650 -12.22 4.57 2.39
N PHE A 651 -11.01 4.61 2.95
CA PHE A 651 -10.26 3.43 3.33
C PHE A 651 -10.00 3.47 4.84
N SER A 652 -10.55 2.51 5.57
CA SER A 652 -10.37 2.42 7.02
C SER A 652 -9.38 1.32 7.38
N LEU A 653 -8.21 1.70 7.92
CA LEU A 653 -7.23 0.72 8.40
C LEU A 653 -7.64 0.06 9.71
N THR A 654 -8.45 0.74 10.53
CA THR A 654 -8.95 0.19 11.80
C THR A 654 -10.08 -0.79 11.57
N HIS A 655 -10.99 -0.50 10.63
CA HIS A 655 -12.16 -1.33 10.35
C HIS A 655 -12.01 -2.25 9.13
N ARG A 656 -10.92 -2.11 8.34
CA ARG A 656 -10.67 -2.85 7.10
C ARG A 656 -11.81 -2.68 6.10
N LEU A 657 -12.28 -1.45 5.97
CA LEU A 657 -13.39 -1.11 5.09
C LEU A 657 -12.86 -0.28 3.93
N HIS A 658 -13.28 -0.64 2.72
CA HIS A 658 -13.10 0.18 1.55
C HIS A 658 -14.47 0.53 0.98
N LEU A 659 -14.77 1.82 0.92
CA LEU A 659 -16.03 2.36 0.46
C LEU A 659 -15.76 3.34 -0.67
N THR A 660 -16.56 3.29 -1.72
CA THR A 660 -16.63 4.37 -2.72
C THR A 660 -18.06 4.89 -2.70
N GLN A 661 -18.25 6.16 -2.35
CA GLN A 661 -19.58 6.73 -2.15
C GLN A 661 -19.68 8.11 -2.82
N PRO A 662 -20.88 8.51 -3.26
CA PRO A 662 -21.10 9.89 -3.71
C PRO A 662 -20.69 10.87 -2.62
N GLN A 663 -19.85 11.85 -2.97
CA GLN A 663 -19.35 12.83 -2.02
C GLN A 663 -20.51 13.59 -1.35
N ALA A 664 -21.51 14.01 -2.14
CA ALA A 664 -22.70 14.68 -1.64
C ALA A 664 -23.49 13.85 -0.62
N TYR A 665 -23.42 12.52 -0.69
CA TYR A 665 -24.10 11.62 0.24
C TYR A 665 -23.42 11.57 1.61
N ILE A 666 -22.08 11.54 1.65
CA ILE A 666 -21.33 11.52 2.92
C ILE A 666 -21.04 12.91 3.48
N PHE A 667 -21.14 13.96 2.65
CA PHE A 667 -20.98 15.38 3.03
C PHE A 667 -22.31 16.13 3.05
N ASP A 668 -23.39 15.41 3.36
CA ASP A 668 -24.76 15.93 3.39
C ASP A 668 -24.86 17.17 4.33
N PRO A 669 -25.26 18.34 3.80
CA PRO A 669 -25.36 19.57 4.60
C PRO A 669 -26.50 19.54 5.63
N GLU A 670 -27.46 18.61 5.50
CA GLU A 670 -28.53 18.42 6.49
C GLU A 670 -28.05 17.68 7.75
N LEU A 671 -26.86 17.08 7.69
CA LEU A 671 -26.21 16.45 8.84
C LEU A 671 -25.25 17.46 9.50
N PRO A 672 -25.03 17.37 10.83
CA PRO A 672 -24.21 18.34 11.57
C PRO A 672 -22.74 18.33 11.13
N TYR A 673 -22.31 17.24 10.49
CA TYR A 673 -20.97 17.06 9.96
C TYR A 673 -20.85 15.83 9.03
N TRP A 674 -19.68 15.62 8.43
CA TRP A 674 -19.44 14.54 7.44
C TRP A 674 -19.50 13.15 8.07
N ILE A 675 -20.23 12.23 7.43
CA ILE A 675 -20.37 10.82 7.87
C ILE A 675 -19.74 9.90 6.83
N ILE A 676 -18.43 9.66 6.94
CA ILE A 676 -17.64 8.94 5.93
C ILE A 676 -17.94 7.42 5.88
N TYR A 677 -18.72 6.91 6.84
CA TYR A 677 -19.16 5.52 6.93
C TYR A 677 -20.67 5.37 6.71
N ARG A 678 -21.36 6.40 6.20
CA ARG A 678 -22.80 6.42 6.01
C ARG A 678 -23.24 5.24 5.15
N ASN A 679 -24.32 4.56 5.55
CA ASN A 679 -24.81 3.39 4.82
C ASN A 679 -26.34 3.23 4.98
N GLN A 680 -26.89 2.16 4.41
CA GLN A 680 -28.33 1.88 4.44
C GLN A 680 -28.90 1.75 5.85
N LEU A 681 -28.14 1.19 6.81
CA LEU A 681 -28.56 1.12 8.21
C LEU A 681 -28.72 2.53 8.78
N PHE A 682 -27.73 3.39 8.54
CA PHE A 682 -27.77 4.78 8.99
C PHE A 682 -28.98 5.53 8.43
N ASP A 683 -29.23 5.42 7.13
CA ASP A 683 -30.37 6.08 6.47
C ASP A 683 -31.72 5.54 6.95
N SER A 684 -31.81 4.22 7.19
CA SER A 684 -33.01 3.58 7.71
C SER A 684 -33.39 4.16 9.08
N VAL A 685 -32.42 4.32 9.97
CA VAL A 685 -32.63 4.91 11.30
C VAL A 685 -32.95 6.40 11.18
N CYS A 686 -32.29 7.14 10.29
CA CYS A 686 -32.60 8.56 10.07
C CYS A 686 -34.06 8.82 9.70
N ARG A 687 -34.70 7.93 8.94
CA ARG A 687 -36.12 8.04 8.59
C ARG A 687 -37.06 7.83 9.77
N LYS A 688 -36.62 7.09 10.79
CA LYS A 688 -37.41 6.77 11.98
C LYS A 688 -37.30 7.85 13.06
N LEU A 689 -36.38 8.81 12.93
CA LEU A 689 -36.03 9.77 13.98
C LEU A 689 -36.34 11.23 13.59
N ASP A 690 -36.75 12.02 14.58
CA ASP A 690 -36.72 13.48 14.54
C ASP A 690 -35.50 14.00 15.29
N PHE A 691 -34.54 14.52 14.52
CA PHE A 691 -33.23 14.99 15.01
C PHE A 691 -33.28 16.46 15.45
N ASP A 692 -32.18 16.90 16.06
CA ASP A 692 -31.97 18.27 16.56
C ASP A 692 -32.99 18.73 17.62
N VAL A 693 -33.55 17.78 18.38
CA VAL A 693 -34.60 18.03 19.38
C VAL A 693 -34.07 18.25 20.80
N PHE A 694 -32.75 18.19 21.02
CA PHE A 694 -32.13 18.44 22.33
C PHE A 694 -30.99 19.45 22.24
N GLU A 695 -30.83 20.24 23.30
CA GLU A 695 -29.58 20.89 23.68
C GLU A 695 -28.80 20.01 24.66
N VAL A 696 -27.52 20.32 24.86
CA VAL A 696 -26.64 19.55 25.74
C VAL A 696 -25.89 20.45 26.72
N PHE A 697 -25.90 20.05 27.98
CA PHE A 697 -25.00 20.54 28.99
C PHE A 697 -24.09 19.41 29.47
N ARG A 698 -22.79 19.69 29.54
CA ARG A 698 -21.81 18.80 30.14
C ARG A 698 -21.00 19.57 31.16
N ASP A 699 -21.03 19.10 32.40
CA ASP A 699 -20.25 19.70 33.46
C ASP A 699 -18.73 19.49 33.25
N ARG A 700 -17.96 20.55 33.47
CA ARG A 700 -16.49 20.53 33.42
C ARG A 700 -15.85 21.00 34.74
N GLN A 701 -16.64 21.43 35.72
CA GLN A 701 -16.16 22.06 36.95
C GLN A 701 -16.12 21.06 38.12
N LEU A 702 -17.06 20.13 38.18
CA LEU A 702 -17.21 19.12 39.21
C LEU A 702 -16.20 17.99 38.98
N THR A 703 -15.03 18.16 39.59
CA THR A 703 -13.93 17.18 39.60
C THR A 703 -13.97 16.30 40.85
N ASN A 704 -13.19 15.22 40.86
CA ASN A 704 -13.11 14.29 42.00
C ASN A 704 -12.69 14.95 43.32
N LYS A 705 -12.10 16.16 43.29
CA LYS A 705 -11.71 16.91 44.49
C LYS A 705 -12.90 17.40 45.31
N PHE A 706 -14.06 17.58 44.67
CA PHE A 706 -15.29 18.00 45.34
C PHE A 706 -16.12 16.83 45.88
N LEU A 707 -15.67 15.58 45.64
CA LEU A 707 -16.44 14.38 45.90
C LEU A 707 -16.03 13.72 47.22
N SER A 708 -17.02 13.22 47.96
CA SER A 708 -16.87 12.41 49.18
C SER A 708 -17.65 11.10 49.08
N SER A 709 -17.36 10.14 49.97
CA SER A 709 -18.09 8.87 50.08
C SER A 709 -19.46 9.00 50.74
N SER A 710 -19.71 10.12 51.41
CA SER A 710 -21.00 10.50 52.01
C SER A 710 -21.21 12.01 51.89
N GLY A 711 -22.45 12.47 51.76
CA GLY A 711 -22.76 13.89 51.61
C GLY A 711 -24.23 14.15 51.35
N GLU A 712 -24.59 15.41 51.18
CA GLU A 712 -25.98 15.86 51.09
C GLU A 712 -26.61 15.58 49.73
N LEU A 713 -25.85 15.77 48.64
CA LEU A 713 -26.32 15.57 47.27
C LEU A 713 -25.56 14.44 46.61
N ARG A 714 -26.29 13.48 46.04
CA ARG A 714 -25.70 12.39 45.25
C ARG A 714 -25.17 12.94 43.92
N VAL A 715 -23.95 12.53 43.55
CA VAL A 715 -23.35 12.83 42.25
C VAL A 715 -23.44 11.59 41.36
N LEU A 716 -24.30 11.63 40.35
CA LEU A 716 -24.42 10.56 39.38
C LEU A 716 -23.29 10.62 38.34
N LYS A 717 -22.78 9.45 37.99
CA LYS A 717 -21.72 9.25 37.01
C LYS A 717 -22.13 8.18 36.00
N SER A 718 -21.37 8.04 34.92
CA SER A 718 -21.74 7.19 33.78
C SER A 718 -22.07 5.74 34.14
N ARG A 719 -21.43 5.14 35.15
CA ARG A 719 -21.72 3.75 35.57
C ARG A 719 -22.96 3.63 36.45
N ASN A 720 -23.45 4.73 37.02
CA ASN A 720 -24.69 4.71 37.81
C ASN A 720 -25.93 4.52 36.93
N LEU A 721 -25.85 4.74 35.62
CA LEU A 721 -26.97 4.45 34.72
C LEU A 721 -26.85 2.99 34.26
N SER A 722 -27.92 2.21 34.43
CA SER A 722 -28.04 0.86 33.87
C SER A 722 -27.80 0.86 32.35
N ASP A 723 -27.43 -0.29 31.77
CA ASP A 723 -27.09 -0.41 30.35
C ASP A 723 -28.30 -0.11 29.44
N ASP A 724 -29.51 -0.34 29.93
CA ASP A 724 -30.80 -0.01 29.29
C ASP A 724 -31.34 1.39 29.65
N GLY A 725 -30.67 2.11 30.56
CA GLY A 725 -31.08 3.45 31.00
C GLY A 725 -32.39 3.49 31.80
N LYS A 726 -32.85 2.39 32.39
CA LYS A 726 -34.08 2.37 33.19
C LYS A 726 -33.87 2.66 34.66
N GLU A 727 -32.69 2.33 35.19
CA GLU A 727 -32.42 2.36 36.62
C GLU A 727 -31.16 3.15 36.97
N ILE A 728 -31.18 3.77 38.15
CA ILE A 728 -29.97 4.27 38.81
C ILE A 728 -29.44 3.16 39.71
N LEU A 729 -28.23 2.71 39.42
CA LEU A 729 -27.52 1.66 40.15
C LEU A 729 -26.72 2.26 41.31
N ASP A 730 -26.90 1.64 42.47
CA ASP A 730 -26.04 1.81 43.65
C ASP A 730 -24.81 0.92 43.50
N ILE A 731 -23.62 1.54 43.50
CA ILE A 731 -22.36 0.86 43.24
C ILE A 731 -21.41 1.14 44.40
N PRO A 732 -21.19 0.16 45.30
CA PRO A 732 -20.28 0.29 46.44
C PRO A 732 -18.89 0.73 46.00
N GLY A 733 -18.35 1.75 46.67
CA GLY A 733 -17.02 2.31 46.37
C GLY A 733 -16.93 3.17 45.10
N TYR A 734 -18.01 3.25 44.30
CA TYR A 734 -18.09 4.15 43.15
C TYR A 734 -19.05 5.32 43.41
N ASP A 735 -20.11 5.13 44.20
CA ASP A 735 -21.01 6.23 44.56
C ASP A 735 -20.27 7.37 45.28
N SER A 736 -20.65 8.59 44.92
CA SER A 736 -20.01 9.81 45.42
C SER A 736 -21.03 10.91 45.66
N TYR A 737 -20.71 11.78 46.61
CA TYR A 737 -21.59 12.84 47.09
C TYR A 737 -20.85 14.18 47.13
N ILE A 738 -21.61 15.27 47.19
CA ILE A 738 -21.11 16.64 47.33
C ILE A 738 -22.00 17.38 48.35
N SER A 739 -21.44 18.33 49.10
CA SER A 739 -22.24 19.20 49.96
C SER A 739 -22.98 20.25 49.12
N TYR A 740 -24.14 20.70 49.60
CA TYR A 740 -24.94 21.72 48.94
C TYR A 740 -24.15 23.02 48.76
N ALA A 741 -23.39 23.43 49.77
CA ALA A 741 -22.54 24.62 49.73
C ALA A 741 -21.46 24.56 48.63
N ALA A 742 -20.86 23.37 48.42
CA ALA A 742 -19.86 23.17 47.38
C ALA A 742 -20.46 23.02 45.98
N ALA A 743 -21.69 22.49 45.88
CA ALA A 743 -22.39 22.33 44.61
C ALA A 743 -22.98 23.64 44.08
N LYS A 744 -23.54 24.49 44.96
CA LYS A 744 -24.23 25.74 44.61
C LYS A 744 -23.49 26.67 43.62
N PRO A 745 -22.16 26.90 43.71
CA PRO A 745 -21.45 27.76 42.77
C PRO A 745 -21.16 27.11 41.41
N LEU A 746 -21.43 25.81 41.23
CA LEU A 746 -21.14 25.09 39.98
C LEU A 746 -22.28 25.24 38.98
N SER A 747 -21.97 25.34 37.69
CA SER A 747 -22.98 25.50 36.63
C SER A 747 -23.97 24.33 36.58
N VAL A 748 -23.55 23.12 36.94
CA VAL A 748 -24.44 21.94 36.99
C VAL A 748 -25.57 22.08 38.01
N PHE A 749 -25.39 22.94 39.02
CA PHE A 749 -26.37 23.14 40.09
C PHE A 749 -27.71 23.67 39.58
N GLN A 750 -27.73 24.43 38.48
CA GLN A 750 -28.98 24.89 37.86
C GLN A 750 -29.89 23.73 37.43
N TYR A 751 -29.35 22.52 37.29
CA TYR A 751 -30.10 21.32 36.93
C TYR A 751 -30.44 20.41 38.12
N LEU A 752 -30.17 20.83 39.37
CA LEU A 752 -30.40 20.01 40.57
C LEU A 752 -31.81 19.45 40.61
N ASP A 753 -32.81 20.32 40.46
CA ASP A 753 -34.23 19.99 40.45
C ASP A 753 -34.93 20.46 39.17
N ALA A 754 -34.16 20.68 38.10
CA ALA A 754 -34.72 21.10 36.82
C ALA A 754 -35.70 20.05 36.28
N PRO A 755 -36.96 20.44 35.99
CA PRO A 755 -37.91 19.53 35.38
C PRO A 755 -37.52 19.24 33.93
N ASN A 756 -37.89 18.06 33.44
CA ASN A 756 -37.78 17.69 32.02
C ASN A 756 -36.36 17.74 31.42
N VAL A 757 -35.34 17.34 32.20
CA VAL A 757 -33.99 17.11 31.66
C VAL A 757 -33.62 15.63 31.75
N TYR A 758 -32.78 15.19 30.83
CA TYR A 758 -32.45 13.78 30.63
C TYR A 758 -30.95 13.56 30.78
N LEU A 759 -30.56 12.36 31.19
CA LEU A 759 -29.16 11.97 31.35
C LEU A 759 -28.78 10.99 30.26
N THR A 760 -27.59 11.16 29.70
CA THR A 760 -26.96 10.18 28.83
C THR A 760 -25.49 9.99 29.20
N PRO A 761 -24.95 8.77 29.16
CA PRO A 761 -23.53 8.51 29.33
C PRO A 761 -22.70 9.20 28.25
N ASN A 762 -21.57 9.74 28.68
CA ASN A 762 -20.61 10.36 27.81
C ASN A 762 -19.45 9.39 27.46
N MET A 763 -18.73 9.63 26.37
CA MET A 763 -17.54 8.84 25.97
C MET A 763 -17.82 7.34 25.76
N THR A 764 -18.97 6.98 25.18
CA THR A 764 -19.35 5.58 24.98
C THR A 764 -20.14 5.35 23.69
N TYR A 765 -20.00 4.15 23.12
CA TYR A 765 -20.86 3.60 22.07
C TYR A 765 -22.06 2.82 22.61
N LYS A 766 -22.34 2.96 23.91
CA LYS A 766 -23.55 2.48 24.54
C LYS A 766 -24.41 3.66 24.96
N PRO A 767 -24.97 4.43 24.00
CA PRO A 767 -25.97 5.42 24.33
C PRO A 767 -27.13 4.74 25.08
N ARG A 768 -27.65 5.48 26.04
CA ARG A 768 -28.94 5.25 26.70
C ARG A 768 -29.41 6.59 27.25
N MET A 769 -30.69 6.72 27.54
CA MET A 769 -31.24 7.97 28.02
C MET A 769 -32.25 7.70 29.11
N MET A 770 -32.22 8.50 30.17
CA MET A 770 -33.22 8.44 31.23
C MET A 770 -33.58 9.84 31.73
N LYS A 771 -34.76 10.00 32.30
CA LYS A 771 -35.13 11.25 32.95
C LYS A 771 -34.26 11.45 34.19
N LYS A 772 -33.70 12.65 34.36
CA LYS A 772 -32.85 12.96 35.52
C LYS A 772 -33.68 12.90 36.81
N PRO A 773 -33.23 12.16 37.85
CA PRO A 773 -33.87 12.22 39.16
C PRO A 773 -33.74 13.61 39.82
N PRO A 774 -34.72 14.04 40.63
CA PRO A 774 -34.56 15.24 41.45
C PRO A 774 -33.48 15.03 42.53
N HIS A 775 -33.01 16.12 43.14
CA HIS A 775 -32.08 16.13 44.27
C HIS A 775 -30.74 15.40 44.03
N CYS A 776 -30.29 15.35 42.78
CA CYS A 776 -28.96 14.84 42.42
C CYS A 776 -28.28 15.77 41.41
N VAL A 777 -26.95 15.78 41.40
CA VAL A 777 -26.14 16.45 40.37
C VAL A 777 -25.35 15.41 39.58
N VAL A 778 -24.74 15.81 38.48
CA VAL A 778 -23.91 14.90 37.65
C VAL A 778 -22.52 15.49 37.45
N ASN A 779 -21.54 14.62 37.19
CA ASN A 779 -20.22 15.06 36.75
C ASN A 779 -20.09 14.98 35.22
N GLY A 780 -18.94 15.40 34.68
CA GLY A 780 -18.67 15.41 33.23
C GLY A 780 -18.64 14.04 32.52
N SER A 781 -18.89 12.92 33.22
CA SER A 781 -19.08 11.59 32.62
C SER A 781 -20.52 11.34 32.15
N LEU A 782 -21.47 12.16 32.58
CA LEU A 782 -22.84 12.23 32.06
C LEU A 782 -23.04 13.56 31.34
N ALA A 783 -23.81 13.54 30.27
CA ALA A 783 -24.35 14.73 29.63
C ALA A 783 -25.82 14.89 30.03
N ILE A 784 -26.22 16.13 30.29
CA ILE A 784 -27.62 16.52 30.51
C ILE A 784 -28.18 16.96 29.16
N LEU A 785 -29.23 16.30 28.70
CA LEU A 785 -29.94 16.61 27.46
C LEU A 785 -31.24 17.36 27.81
N ILE A 786 -31.44 18.49 27.14
CA ILE A 786 -32.50 19.45 27.41
C ILE A 786 -33.40 19.48 26.17
N PRO A 787 -34.64 18.98 26.24
CA PRO A 787 -35.54 18.98 25.08
C PRO A 787 -35.85 20.40 24.61
N LYS A 788 -35.75 20.65 23.31
CA LYS A 788 -36.17 21.90 22.68
C LYS A 788 -37.69 21.94 22.59
N GLY A 789 -38.27 23.15 22.58
CA GLY A 789 -39.70 23.34 22.33
C GLY A 789 -40.66 22.68 23.34
N GLY A 790 -40.20 22.35 24.55
CA GLY A 790 -41.04 21.74 25.59
C GLY A 790 -41.37 20.26 25.38
N ILE A 791 -40.66 19.57 24.49
CA ILE A 791 -40.88 18.15 24.20
C ILE A 791 -40.67 17.29 25.46
N VAL A 792 -41.52 16.27 25.64
CA VAL A 792 -41.38 15.26 26.70
C VAL A 792 -41.23 13.88 26.06
N PRO A 793 -40.01 13.33 25.99
CA PRO A 793 -39.77 11.97 25.50
C PRO A 793 -40.64 10.90 26.17
N THR A 794 -41.21 10.00 25.37
CA THR A 794 -41.98 8.83 25.84
C THR A 794 -41.07 7.69 26.30
N GLU A 795 -41.58 6.74 27.10
CA GLU A 795 -40.80 5.57 27.54
C GLU A 795 -40.27 4.74 26.37
N LYS A 796 -41.08 4.57 25.31
CA LYS A 796 -40.68 3.88 24.08
C LYS A 796 -39.50 4.57 23.39
N GLN A 797 -39.51 5.91 23.34
CA GLN A 797 -38.41 6.69 22.77
C GLN A 797 -37.14 6.59 23.63
N LEU A 798 -37.27 6.63 24.96
CA LEU A 798 -36.13 6.48 25.87
C LEU A 798 -35.48 5.09 25.73
N ALA A 799 -36.29 4.03 25.68
CA ALA A 799 -35.80 2.65 25.53
C ALA A 799 -35.10 2.40 24.17
N TYR A 800 -35.44 3.17 23.14
CA TYR A 800 -34.84 3.01 21.81
C TYR A 800 -33.34 3.34 21.80
N PHE A 801 -32.90 4.32 22.59
CA PHE A 801 -31.48 4.74 22.65
C PHE A 801 -30.54 3.61 23.07
N SER A 802 -31.01 2.65 23.88
CA SER A 802 -30.23 1.48 24.31
C SER A 802 -30.35 0.27 23.38
N SER A 803 -31.18 0.34 22.32
CA SER A 803 -31.35 -0.76 21.38
C SER A 803 -30.09 -1.04 20.55
N GLU A 804 -29.93 -2.27 20.08
CA GLU A 804 -28.82 -2.64 19.19
C GLU A 804 -28.83 -1.83 17.88
N GLU A 805 -30.02 -1.59 17.31
CA GLU A 805 -30.19 -0.77 16.10
C GLU A 805 -29.64 0.65 16.31
N TYR A 806 -30.04 1.32 17.40
CA TYR A 806 -29.56 2.67 17.69
C TYR A 806 -28.07 2.70 18.01
N ARG A 807 -27.53 1.70 18.72
CA ARG A 807 -26.09 1.60 19.01
C ARG A 807 -25.27 1.48 17.72
N ALA A 808 -25.69 0.64 16.79
CA ALA A 808 -25.04 0.49 15.49
C ALA A 808 -25.14 1.77 14.64
N PHE A 809 -26.30 2.43 14.64
CA PHE A 809 -26.46 3.76 14.03
C PHE A 809 -25.51 4.80 14.64
N TYR A 810 -25.45 4.87 15.97
CA TYR A 810 -24.65 5.86 16.68
C TYR A 810 -23.14 5.66 16.44
N GLN A 811 -22.68 4.42 16.29
CA GLN A 811 -21.30 4.13 15.87
C GLN A 811 -20.94 4.78 14.53
N ILE A 812 -21.83 4.65 13.54
CA ILE A 812 -21.67 5.27 12.22
C ILE A 812 -21.77 6.80 12.33
N ALA A 813 -22.75 7.31 13.08
CA ALA A 813 -22.96 8.75 13.31
C ALA A 813 -21.74 9.46 13.94
N ARG A 814 -20.90 8.70 14.65
CA ARG A 814 -19.65 9.18 15.26
C ARG A 814 -18.41 8.85 14.45
N ASN A 815 -18.56 8.35 13.22
CA ASN A 815 -17.46 7.89 12.37
C ASN A 815 -16.51 6.88 13.05
N PHE A 816 -17.04 6.04 13.94
CA PHE A 816 -16.27 5.11 14.76
C PHE A 816 -15.08 5.75 15.53
N GLN A 817 -15.16 7.04 15.87
CA GLN A 817 -14.16 7.71 16.69
C GLN A 817 -14.05 7.07 18.09
N THR A 818 -12.83 6.90 18.60
CA THR A 818 -12.60 6.35 19.95
C THR A 818 -12.14 7.39 20.97
N ARG A 819 -11.63 8.54 20.50
CA ARG A 819 -11.05 9.59 21.35
C ARG A 819 -11.95 10.83 21.47
N SER A 820 -12.84 11.06 20.51
CA SER A 820 -13.77 12.20 20.47
C SER A 820 -15.24 11.77 20.60
N LEU A 821 -15.56 11.03 21.67
CA LEU A 821 -16.92 10.50 21.92
C LEU A 821 -17.75 11.37 22.87
N ASN A 822 -17.34 12.61 23.07
CA ASN A 822 -18.11 13.50 23.92
C ASN A 822 -19.43 13.88 23.25
N VAL A 823 -20.54 13.81 23.98
CA VAL A 823 -21.81 14.42 23.55
C VAL A 823 -21.67 15.92 23.71
N ASP A 824 -21.57 16.61 22.58
CA ASP A 824 -21.41 18.05 22.44
C ASP A 824 -22.50 18.64 21.52
N ALA A 825 -22.42 19.95 21.27
CA ALA A 825 -23.41 20.69 20.50
C ALA A 825 -23.60 20.16 19.06
N CYS A 826 -22.63 19.46 18.48
CA CYS A 826 -22.78 18.80 17.17
C CYS A 826 -23.31 17.36 17.32
N SER A 827 -22.80 16.63 18.32
CA SER A 827 -23.15 15.23 18.59
C SER A 827 -24.60 15.03 18.98
N VAL A 828 -25.12 15.97 19.78
CA VAL A 828 -26.46 15.89 20.37
C VAL A 828 -27.54 15.86 19.29
N PHE A 829 -27.25 16.39 18.10
CA PHE A 829 -28.11 16.29 16.92
C PHE A 829 -28.62 14.86 16.69
N PHE A 830 -27.75 13.86 16.88
CA PHE A 830 -28.08 12.45 16.61
C PHE A 830 -28.96 11.80 17.67
N TYR A 831 -29.16 12.45 18.83
CA TYR A 831 -30.15 12.02 19.81
C TYR A 831 -31.56 12.37 19.34
N GLY A 832 -32.01 11.72 18.26
CA GLY A 832 -33.34 11.94 17.69
C GLY A 832 -34.42 11.13 18.41
N LEU A 833 -35.65 11.64 18.38
CA LEU A 833 -36.82 10.95 18.96
C LEU A 833 -37.53 10.09 17.91
N LEU A 834 -37.91 8.87 18.31
CA LEU A 834 -38.59 7.92 17.44
C LEU A 834 -39.98 8.42 17.03
N ARG A 835 -40.27 8.31 15.72
CA ARG A 835 -41.56 8.61 15.10
C ARG A 835 -42.48 7.39 15.13
N ASP A 836 -43.79 7.63 15.11
CA ASP A 836 -44.77 6.56 14.92
C ASP A 836 -44.78 6.07 13.46
N GLU A 837 -44.59 6.98 12.51
CA GLU A 837 -44.43 6.68 11.09
C GLU A 837 -43.09 7.20 10.54
N ALA A 838 -42.41 6.34 9.78
CA ALA A 838 -41.14 6.68 9.16
C ALA A 838 -41.32 7.74 8.07
N LYS A 839 -40.34 8.65 7.95
CA LYS A 839 -40.27 9.62 6.86
C LYS A 839 -40.21 8.88 5.50
N PRO A 840 -40.84 9.45 4.44
CA PRO A 840 -40.74 8.88 3.10
C PRO A 840 -39.28 8.76 2.67
N ALA A 841 -38.97 7.74 1.87
CA ALA A 841 -37.63 7.57 1.34
C ALA A 841 -37.31 8.75 0.37
N PRO A 842 -36.12 9.36 0.45
CA PRO A 842 -35.71 10.33 -0.55
C PRO A 842 -35.68 9.69 -1.94
N GLU A 843 -35.88 10.49 -3.00
CA GLU A 843 -35.63 10.03 -4.38
C GLU A 843 -34.21 9.47 -4.46
N LYS A 844 -34.09 8.28 -5.07
CA LYS A 844 -32.87 7.45 -5.02
C LYS A 844 -31.62 8.28 -5.32
N PHE A 845 -30.74 8.43 -4.32
CA PHE A 845 -29.32 8.38 -4.62
C PHE A 845 -29.05 6.98 -5.13
N ASP A 846 -28.47 6.84 -6.33
CA ASP A 846 -28.07 5.56 -6.87
C ASP A 846 -26.96 4.97 -5.99
N THR A 847 -27.36 4.33 -4.90
CA THR A 847 -26.48 3.70 -3.92
C THR A 847 -26.13 2.30 -4.40
N SER A 848 -25.57 2.19 -5.60
CA SER A 848 -24.73 1.04 -5.94
C SER A 848 -23.49 1.10 -5.05
N VAL A 849 -23.66 0.87 -3.76
CA VAL A 849 -22.56 0.76 -2.82
C VAL A 849 -21.79 -0.47 -3.29
N GLN A 850 -20.64 -0.25 -3.91
CA GLN A 850 -19.62 -1.29 -3.99
C GLN A 850 -19.09 -1.47 -2.57
N LEU A 851 -19.89 -2.12 -1.73
CA LEU A 851 -19.42 -2.77 -0.52
C LEU A 851 -18.59 -3.95 -0.98
N SER A 852 -17.33 -3.70 -1.33
CA SER A 852 -16.32 -4.70 -1.08
C SER A 852 -16.16 -4.73 0.44
N PHE A 853 -16.96 -5.56 1.13
CA PHE A 853 -16.54 -6.07 2.43
C PHE A 853 -15.22 -6.75 2.15
N LEU A 854 -14.12 -6.10 2.54
CA LEU A 854 -12.83 -6.35 1.94
C LEU A 854 -12.41 -7.76 2.17
#